data_AF-B3DY04-F1
#
_entry.id   AF-B3DY04-F1
#
_cell.length_a   1.000
_cell.length_b   1.000
_cell.length_c   1.000
_cell.angle_alpha   90.00
_cell.angle_beta   90.00
_cell.angle_gamma   90.00
#
_symmetry.space_group_name_H-M   'P 1'
#
loop_
_entity.id
_entity.type
_entity.pdbx_description
1 polymer ?
#
loop_
_entity_poly.entity_id
_entity_poly.type
_entity_poly.pdbx_seq_one_letter_code
_entity_poly.pdbx_strand_id
1 'polypeptide(L)'
;MPYRAIKRGFSSFFSHKKKAKINNMAKKKKENQSPTSDASQVEVPKKVLSPAKKVDKQTVVSVLEGIATLLELKGENPFKSRAYRTAARVIDSLAEELDDLVAQGRLKGIKGIGEGIGEKITQLITTGSLPYYEELKKEFPASLLEILEIPGVGPKRAKILYEELGIKDIDSLEKACKEHRIAVLAGFGPKSEENILLGISQFRSFAAYHRYGDLINIVEELLDYLKKNPSIVHVHVAGSFRRGKEIVKDLDFICTSGTPQAVMDYFVRFPQVSRIVNHGETKSTVLLEKGISCDLRVVPDEDYAYALLHFTGSKEHNVALRQRAIAQGKKLSEWGLFRVSRAQERETAEGESEDNPQLVQPFESKIPCRSEKDIYASLGLAYIPPELRENMGEIEAAEKNEIPRLVEWEDIRGVFHCHTTESDGRSSLEEMAKAAMDMGLEYLGIADHSKSSFQANGLSEERVYAQVEKIKNMNARWKNFRLLSGIECDILKEGKLDFPDSLLKELDYVVASLHAGFSSDEDDNTQRLIKAMENPYVTMLGHPTGRLLLVRKPYPVNMDKVIDCAAKTGCWIELNAQPMRLDMDWRLWKTARDKGVKCVINPDAHHFKEIAFFKIGVNIARKGWLRKEDVINCLPLKEVIQALQIKGRKKKGLNS
;
A
#
# COMPACT_ATOMS: atom_id res chain seq x y z
N MET A 1 -18.63 -0.64 -4.39
CA MET A 1 -18.00 -0.04 -3.18
C MET A 1 -16.92 -0.99 -2.68
N PRO A 2 -15.62 -0.63 -2.70
CA PRO A 2 -14.56 -1.46 -2.09
C PRO A 2 -14.08 -0.91 -0.72
N TYR A 3 -14.02 0.40 -0.53
CA TYR A 3 -13.27 1.04 0.56
C TYR A 3 -13.80 0.81 1.98
N ARG A 4 -15.07 0.44 2.19
CA ARG A 4 -15.61 0.22 3.55
C ARG A 4 -15.06 -1.04 4.25
N ALA A 5 -14.38 -1.94 3.53
CA ALA A 5 -13.99 -3.25 4.05
C ALA A 5 -12.52 -3.37 4.49
N ILE A 6 -11.66 -2.42 4.10
CA ILE A 6 -10.28 -2.34 4.60
C ILE A 6 -10.30 -2.09 6.12
N LYS A 7 -11.20 -1.22 6.59
CA LYS A 7 -11.48 -0.95 8.00
C LYS A 7 -11.74 -2.20 8.87
N ARG A 8 -12.33 -3.28 8.31
CA ARG A 8 -12.49 -4.55 9.05
C ARG A 8 -11.19 -5.34 9.23
N GLY A 9 -10.18 -5.15 8.36
CA GLY A 9 -8.85 -5.73 8.52
C GLY A 9 -7.90 -4.86 9.35
N PHE A 10 -7.85 -3.55 9.07
CA PHE A 10 -6.86 -2.65 9.70
C PHE A 10 -7.33 -2.01 11.02
N SER A 11 -8.63 -1.78 11.21
CA SER A 11 -9.16 -1.04 12.38
C SER A 11 -9.94 -1.89 13.39
N SER A 12 -10.42 -3.10 13.02
CA SER A 12 -11.30 -3.88 13.91
C SER A 12 -10.61 -4.52 15.12
N PHE A 13 -9.27 -4.66 15.08
CA PHE A 13 -8.47 -5.25 16.16
C PHE A 13 -8.56 -4.48 17.50
N PHE A 14 -8.96 -3.20 17.50
CA PHE A 14 -8.85 -2.30 18.66
C PHE A 14 -10.16 -1.98 19.40
N SER A 15 -11.26 -2.74 19.23
CA SER A 15 -12.55 -2.38 19.87
C SER A 15 -13.36 -3.49 20.56
N HIS A 16 -13.08 -4.77 20.31
CA HIS A 16 -13.98 -5.87 20.73
C HIS A 16 -13.67 -6.52 22.11
N LYS A 17 -13.39 -5.70 23.14
CA LYS A 17 -13.31 -6.19 24.54
C LYS A 17 -14.02 -5.36 25.63
N LYS A 18 -14.65 -4.21 25.33
CA LYS A 18 -15.26 -3.33 26.36
C LYS A 18 -16.80 -3.30 26.46
N LYS A 19 -17.56 -4.01 25.61
CA LYS A 19 -19.05 -4.01 25.65
C LYS A 19 -19.73 -5.27 26.21
N ALA A 20 -18.97 -6.22 26.76
CA ALA A 20 -19.51 -7.48 27.29
C ALA A 20 -19.08 -7.77 28.75
N LYS A 21 -19.18 -6.77 29.65
CA LYS A 21 -19.05 -7.02 31.11
C LYS A 21 -19.73 -5.99 32.04
N ILE A 22 -20.58 -5.11 31.52
CA ILE A 22 -21.38 -4.14 32.31
C ILE A 22 -22.86 -4.37 31.98
N ASN A 23 -23.43 -5.48 32.46
CA ASN A 23 -24.88 -5.69 32.48
C ASN A 23 -25.32 -6.86 33.40
N ASN A 24 -24.53 -7.17 34.44
CA ASN A 24 -24.87 -8.25 35.36
C ASN A 24 -24.32 -8.04 36.80
N MET A 25 -24.49 -6.83 37.35
CA MET A 25 -24.16 -6.53 38.75
C MET A 25 -24.92 -5.32 39.33
N ALA A 26 -26.25 -5.28 39.15
CA ALA A 26 -27.11 -4.22 39.71
C ALA A 26 -28.55 -4.69 40.04
N LYS A 27 -28.71 -5.87 40.64
CA LYS A 27 -29.98 -6.34 41.22
C LYS A 27 -29.76 -7.06 42.57
N LYS A 28 -29.43 -6.29 43.61
CA LYS A 28 -29.72 -6.59 45.04
C LYS A 28 -29.18 -5.48 45.96
N LYS A 29 -30.05 -4.54 46.32
CA LYS A 29 -30.31 -4.05 47.69
C LYS A 29 -31.29 -2.87 47.62
N LYS A 30 -32.42 -3.01 48.31
CA LYS A 30 -33.37 -1.96 48.70
C LYS A 30 -33.19 -1.73 50.21
N GLU A 31 -33.79 -0.64 50.70
CA GLU A 31 -33.79 -0.15 52.09
C GLU A 31 -32.41 0.34 52.60
N ASN A 32 -32.27 1.46 53.32
CA ASN A 32 -33.27 2.13 54.19
C ASN A 32 -33.16 3.70 54.21
N GLN A 33 -34.00 4.34 55.04
CA GLN A 33 -34.26 5.80 55.16
C GLN A 33 -33.68 6.45 56.45
N SER A 34 -33.55 7.79 56.63
CA SER A 34 -33.60 8.92 55.66
C SER A 34 -32.59 10.11 55.90
N PRO A 35 -32.86 11.30 56.51
CA PRO A 35 -32.20 12.54 56.05
C PRO A 35 -31.54 13.48 57.12
N THR A 36 -30.56 14.30 56.69
CA THR A 36 -30.08 15.63 57.17
C THR A 36 -28.68 15.88 56.56
N SER A 37 -28.16 17.08 56.29
CA SER A 37 -28.69 18.45 56.28
C SER A 37 -27.78 19.35 55.41
N ASP A 38 -28.22 20.57 55.16
CA ASP A 38 -27.59 21.62 54.33
C ASP A 38 -26.12 21.98 54.68
N ALA A 39 -25.33 22.31 53.66
CA ALA A 39 -24.06 23.06 53.75
C ALA A 39 -23.57 23.48 52.35
N SER A 40 -23.92 24.69 51.91
CA SER A 40 -23.44 25.29 50.66
C SER A 40 -21.93 25.60 50.68
N GLN A 41 -21.18 25.15 49.68
CA GLN A 41 -19.92 25.79 49.27
C GLN A 41 -19.86 25.94 47.75
N VAL A 42 -19.45 27.12 47.30
CA VAL A 42 -19.36 27.52 45.89
C VAL A 42 -18.00 27.09 45.34
N GLU A 43 -17.95 26.02 44.53
CA GLU A 43 -16.75 25.71 43.74
C GLU A 43 -16.78 26.47 42.39
N VAL A 44 -15.70 27.21 42.14
CA VAL A 44 -15.41 27.86 40.85
C VAL A 44 -15.19 26.77 39.77
N PRO A 45 -15.78 26.88 38.56
CA PRO A 45 -15.69 25.81 37.56
C PRO A 45 -14.25 25.58 37.11
N LYS A 46 -13.70 24.41 37.48
CA LYS A 46 -12.40 23.92 37.00
C LYS A 46 -12.44 23.78 35.48
N LYS A 47 -11.58 24.55 34.80
CA LYS A 47 -11.39 24.58 33.35
C LYS A 47 -11.13 23.16 32.84
N VAL A 48 -12.12 22.56 32.15
CA VAL A 48 -12.00 21.22 31.57
C VAL A 48 -10.96 21.24 30.45
N LEU A 49 -9.77 20.74 30.74
CA LEU A 49 -8.75 20.47 29.72
C LEU A 49 -9.26 19.36 28.81
N SER A 50 -9.23 19.62 27.49
CA SER A 50 -9.53 18.60 26.48
C SER A 50 -8.54 17.43 26.59
N PRO A 51 -8.99 16.17 26.43
CA PRO A 51 -8.09 15.02 26.51
C PRO A 51 -7.00 15.12 25.43
N ALA A 52 -5.75 14.92 25.82
CA ALA A 52 -4.60 15.01 24.93
C ALA A 52 -4.68 13.99 23.78
N LYS A 53 -4.10 14.35 22.64
CA LYS A 53 -4.01 13.50 21.44
C LYS A 53 -3.24 12.21 21.81
N LYS A 54 -3.95 11.08 21.83
CA LYS A 54 -3.37 9.78 22.18
C LYS A 54 -2.28 9.42 21.16
N VAL A 55 -1.04 9.22 21.63
CA VAL A 55 0.08 8.79 20.78
C VAL A 55 -0.04 7.29 20.54
N ASP A 56 -0.07 6.88 19.28
CA ASP A 56 -0.09 5.47 18.95
C ASP A 56 1.29 4.82 19.07
N LYS A 57 1.28 3.49 19.19
CA LYS A 57 2.50 2.68 19.28
C LYS A 57 3.44 2.88 18.08
N GLN A 58 2.90 3.11 16.88
CA GLN A 58 3.73 3.28 15.67
C GLN A 58 4.54 4.58 15.73
N THR A 59 3.91 5.66 16.23
CA THR A 59 4.55 6.95 16.47
C THR A 59 5.72 6.80 17.44
N VAL A 60 5.56 5.99 18.50
CA VAL A 60 6.66 5.69 19.43
C VAL A 60 7.81 4.94 18.73
N VAL A 61 7.50 3.91 17.91
CA VAL A 61 8.51 3.18 17.13
C VAL A 61 9.29 4.13 16.22
N SER A 62 8.60 4.93 15.40
CA SER A 62 9.22 5.87 14.47
C SER A 62 10.04 6.97 15.17
N VAL A 63 9.63 7.43 16.36
CA VAL A 63 10.43 8.36 17.17
C VAL A 63 11.70 7.69 17.69
N LEU A 64 11.64 6.45 18.17
CA LEU A 64 12.81 5.71 18.65
C LEU A 64 13.80 5.38 17.51
N GLU A 65 13.30 5.02 16.32
CA GLU A 65 14.13 4.84 15.12
C GLU A 65 14.76 6.17 14.66
N GLY A 66 13.99 7.26 14.68
CA GLY A 66 14.48 8.61 14.42
C GLY A 66 15.62 9.01 15.36
N ILE A 67 15.45 8.79 16.67
CA ILE A 67 16.53 9.01 17.66
C ILE A 67 17.76 8.18 17.33
N ALA A 68 17.60 6.88 17.03
CA ALA A 68 18.75 6.04 16.71
C ALA A 68 19.52 6.53 15.46
N THR A 69 18.79 6.96 14.43
CA THR A 69 19.33 7.53 13.21
C THR A 69 20.07 8.85 13.45
N LEU A 70 19.50 9.76 14.25
CA LEU A 70 20.15 11.02 14.64
C LEU A 70 21.38 10.79 15.53
N LEU A 71 21.37 9.79 16.42
CA LEU A 71 22.56 9.41 17.21
C LEU A 71 23.68 8.85 16.32
N GLU A 72 23.35 8.05 15.29
CA GLU A 72 24.34 7.60 14.31
C GLU A 72 24.90 8.77 13.48
N LEU A 73 24.06 9.73 13.11
CA LEU A 73 24.47 10.96 12.42
C LEU A 73 25.37 11.85 13.29
N LYS A 74 25.11 11.93 14.60
CA LYS A 74 25.98 12.59 15.59
C LYS A 74 27.33 11.88 15.75
N GLY A 75 27.40 10.59 15.42
CA GLY A 75 28.54 9.73 15.75
C GLY A 75 28.61 9.40 17.25
N GLU A 76 27.45 9.41 17.92
CA GLU A 76 27.33 8.94 19.30
C GLU A 76 27.65 7.44 19.41
N ASN A 77 27.85 6.97 20.64
CA ASN A 77 28.28 5.60 20.89
C ASN A 77 27.34 4.58 20.21
N PRO A 78 27.84 3.65 19.36
CA PRO A 78 27.01 2.68 18.64
C PRO A 78 26.13 1.79 19.53
N PHE A 79 26.48 1.60 20.81
CA PHE A 79 25.62 0.92 21.77
C PHE A 79 24.35 1.72 22.10
N LYS A 80 24.41 3.07 22.12
CA LYS A 80 23.24 3.93 22.34
C LYS A 80 22.26 3.86 21.17
N SER A 81 22.71 4.07 19.92
CA SER A 81 21.82 4.00 18.76
C SER A 81 21.21 2.61 18.60
N ARG A 82 22.02 1.56 18.82
CA ARG A 82 21.54 0.17 18.85
C ARG A 82 20.50 -0.06 19.95
N ALA A 83 20.67 0.50 21.15
CA ALA A 83 19.68 0.40 22.22
C ALA A 83 18.34 1.05 21.83
N TYR A 84 18.35 2.21 21.16
CA TYR A 84 17.12 2.82 20.64
C TYR A 84 16.47 1.99 19.50
N ARG A 85 17.23 1.42 18.56
CA ARG A 85 16.67 0.49 17.55
C ARG A 85 16.14 -0.80 18.20
N THR A 86 16.80 -1.33 19.22
CA THR A 86 16.33 -2.50 19.98
C THR A 86 15.02 -2.16 20.70
N ALA A 87 14.95 -1.01 21.38
CA ALA A 87 13.72 -0.56 22.03
C ALA A 87 12.59 -0.33 21.01
N ALA A 88 12.88 0.25 19.83
CA ALA A 88 11.90 0.41 18.76
C ALA A 88 11.31 -0.94 18.32
N ARG A 89 12.16 -1.93 18.03
CA ARG A 89 11.73 -3.30 17.67
C ARG A 89 10.94 -3.99 18.78
N VAL A 90 11.39 -3.86 20.03
CA VAL A 90 10.69 -4.43 21.19
C VAL A 90 9.31 -3.79 21.32
N ILE A 91 9.21 -2.46 21.23
CA ILE A 91 7.94 -1.74 21.25
C ILE A 91 7.04 -2.20 20.08
N ASP A 92 7.59 -2.33 18.87
CA ASP A 92 6.87 -2.79 17.66
C ASP A 92 6.31 -4.21 17.81
N SER A 93 7.01 -5.12 18.51
CA SER A 93 6.54 -6.49 18.75
C SER A 93 5.64 -6.68 19.98
N LEU A 94 5.44 -5.67 20.85
CA LEU A 94 4.54 -5.82 22.02
C LEU A 94 3.09 -6.17 21.64
N ALA A 95 2.57 -7.27 22.21
CA ALA A 95 1.17 -7.69 22.09
C ALA A 95 0.22 -7.00 23.11
N GLU A 96 0.75 -6.45 24.21
CA GLU A 96 -0.01 -5.63 25.17
C GLU A 96 -0.12 -4.18 24.68
N GLU A 97 -1.23 -3.50 25.01
CA GLU A 97 -1.40 -2.07 24.72
C GLU A 97 -0.33 -1.24 25.43
N LEU A 98 0.30 -0.35 24.68
CA LEU A 98 1.45 0.37 25.17
C LEU A 98 1.10 1.35 26.31
N ASP A 99 -0.11 1.94 26.28
CA ASP A 99 -0.62 2.79 27.35
C ASP A 99 -0.84 2.03 28.66
N ASP A 100 -1.30 0.78 28.58
CA ASP A 100 -1.55 -0.06 29.76
C ASP A 100 -0.21 -0.42 30.43
N LEU A 101 0.84 -0.68 29.65
CA LEU A 101 2.19 -0.92 30.14
C LEU A 101 2.84 0.33 30.77
N VAL A 102 2.56 1.52 30.21
CA VAL A 102 2.95 2.81 30.80
C VAL A 102 2.24 3.04 32.13
N ALA A 103 0.91 2.91 32.14
CA ALA A 103 0.08 3.15 33.33
C ALA A 103 0.42 2.20 34.50
N GLN A 104 0.89 0.99 34.19
CA GLN A 104 1.35 0.00 35.16
C GLN A 104 2.85 0.12 35.52
N GLY A 105 3.59 1.07 34.92
CA GLY A 105 5.03 1.25 35.14
C GLY A 105 5.91 0.11 34.63
N ARG A 106 5.35 -0.84 33.86
CA ARG A 106 5.99 -2.12 33.50
C ARG A 106 7.05 -2.01 32.41
N LEU A 107 7.13 -0.89 31.68
CA LEU A 107 8.12 -0.64 30.62
C LEU A 107 9.57 -0.87 31.06
N LYS A 108 9.94 -0.47 32.29
CA LYS A 108 11.32 -0.62 32.81
C LYS A 108 11.76 -2.08 32.99
N GLY A 109 10.81 -3.03 33.03
CA GLY A 109 11.10 -4.46 33.16
C GLY A 109 11.24 -5.23 31.84
N ILE A 110 11.04 -4.57 30.69
CA ILE A 110 11.02 -5.25 29.39
C ILE A 110 12.44 -5.38 28.84
N LYS A 111 12.91 -6.61 28.63
CA LYS A 111 14.24 -6.90 28.07
C LYS A 111 14.44 -6.18 26.73
N GLY A 112 15.42 -5.29 26.68
CA GLY A 112 15.72 -4.44 25.52
C GLY A 112 15.26 -2.99 25.64
N ILE A 113 14.50 -2.64 26.69
CA ILE A 113 14.16 -1.26 27.07
C ILE A 113 14.90 -0.94 28.37
N GLY A 114 15.99 -0.17 28.28
CA GLY A 114 16.69 0.37 29.45
C GLY A 114 15.87 1.49 30.12
N GLU A 115 16.13 1.74 31.41
CA GLU A 115 15.42 2.71 32.24
C GLU A 115 15.22 4.07 31.57
N GLY A 116 16.31 4.72 31.14
CA GLY A 116 16.27 6.03 30.48
C GLY A 116 15.67 6.03 29.07
N ILE A 117 15.34 4.88 28.49
CA ILE A 117 14.52 4.77 27.27
C ILE A 117 13.04 4.58 27.65
N GLY A 118 12.74 3.74 28.64
CA GLY A 118 11.39 3.55 29.19
C GLY A 118 10.76 4.84 29.70
N GLU A 119 11.55 5.73 30.30
CA GLU A 119 11.13 7.08 30.71
C GLU A 119 10.78 7.98 29.53
N LYS A 120 11.57 7.94 28.44
CA LYS A 120 11.27 8.72 27.21
C LYS A 120 10.01 8.23 26.51
N ILE A 121 9.81 6.91 26.48
CA ILE A 121 8.57 6.29 25.96
C ILE A 121 7.37 6.72 26.81
N THR A 122 7.50 6.66 28.13
CA THR A 122 6.49 7.13 29.09
C THR A 122 6.15 8.61 28.87
N GLN A 123 7.16 9.48 28.73
CA GLN A 123 6.97 10.90 28.46
C GLN A 123 6.24 11.14 27.13
N LEU A 124 6.67 10.49 26.05
CA LEU A 124 6.07 10.63 24.73
C LEU A 124 4.57 10.27 24.74
N ILE A 125 4.20 9.17 25.40
CA ILE A 125 2.81 8.70 25.46
C ILE A 125 1.94 9.58 26.35
N THR A 126 2.46 10.02 27.50
CA THR A 126 1.69 10.81 28.47
C THR A 126 1.53 12.28 28.07
N THR A 127 2.51 12.86 27.37
CA THR A 127 2.50 14.30 27.02
C THR A 127 2.16 14.58 25.55
N GLY A 128 2.22 13.57 24.68
CA GLY A 128 2.09 13.76 23.23
C GLY A 128 3.39 14.19 22.52
N SER A 129 4.49 14.41 23.25
CA SER A 129 5.74 14.92 22.68
C SER A 129 6.98 14.40 23.43
N LEU A 130 8.13 14.37 22.76
CA LEU A 130 9.40 13.98 23.38
C LEU A 130 10.43 15.09 23.17
N PRO A 131 10.62 16.01 24.13
CA PRO A 131 11.57 17.12 24.01
C PRO A 131 12.98 16.67 23.62
N TYR A 132 13.45 15.52 24.13
CA TYR A 132 14.74 14.94 23.75
C TYR A 132 14.88 14.67 22.25
N TYR A 133 13.81 14.25 21.56
CA TYR A 133 13.82 14.03 20.12
C TYR A 133 13.80 15.34 19.35
N GLU A 134 13.00 16.31 19.79
CA GLU A 134 12.92 17.64 19.15
C GLU A 134 14.21 18.45 19.33
N GLU A 135 14.88 18.39 20.49
CA GLU A 135 16.21 18.99 20.65
C GLU A 135 17.27 18.28 19.79
N LEU A 136 17.25 16.94 19.74
CA LEU A 136 18.19 16.19 18.91
C LEU A 136 18.01 16.45 17.40
N LYS A 137 16.79 16.77 16.95
CA LYS A 137 16.57 17.26 15.57
C LYS A 137 17.21 18.63 15.35
N LYS A 138 17.07 19.57 16.30
CA LYS A 138 17.61 20.95 16.18
C LYS A 138 19.14 21.00 16.08
N GLU A 139 19.84 19.95 16.53
CA GLU A 139 21.29 19.82 16.34
C GLU A 139 21.71 19.73 14.86
N PHE A 140 20.79 19.37 13.96
CA PHE A 140 21.06 19.19 12.53
C PHE A 140 20.16 20.09 11.67
N PRO A 141 20.65 20.61 10.53
CA PRO A 141 19.79 21.26 9.54
C PRO A 141 18.70 20.30 9.05
N ALA A 142 17.45 20.76 8.92
CA ALA A 142 16.36 19.92 8.39
C ALA A 142 16.70 19.33 7.00
N SER A 143 17.37 20.13 6.16
CA SER A 143 17.88 19.73 4.84
C SER A 143 18.95 18.63 4.85
N LEU A 144 19.64 18.40 5.97
CA LEU A 144 20.54 17.25 6.14
C LEU A 144 19.76 15.96 6.45
N LEU A 145 18.56 16.07 7.03
CA LEU A 145 17.69 14.92 7.25
C LEU A 145 17.08 14.44 5.92
N GLU A 146 16.76 15.34 5.00
CA GLU A 146 16.33 15.01 3.63
C GLU A 146 17.40 14.21 2.87
N ILE A 147 18.69 14.46 3.12
CA ILE A 147 19.79 13.68 2.53
C ILE A 147 19.74 12.20 2.97
N LEU A 148 19.26 11.90 4.18
CA LEU A 148 19.12 10.51 4.67
C LEU A 148 18.05 9.71 3.92
N GLU A 149 17.13 10.39 3.23
CA GLU A 149 16.09 9.75 2.41
C GLU A 149 16.61 9.36 1.01
N ILE A 150 17.80 9.83 0.62
CA ILE A 150 18.41 9.50 -0.67
C ILE A 150 18.94 8.05 -0.65
N PRO A 151 18.51 7.18 -1.59
CA PRO A 151 19.00 5.81 -1.67
C PRO A 151 20.53 5.75 -1.76
N GLY A 152 21.15 5.00 -0.83
CA GLY A 152 22.61 4.86 -0.74
C GLY A 152 23.31 5.80 0.26
N VAL A 153 22.60 6.77 0.85
CA VAL A 153 23.13 7.73 1.83
C VAL A 153 22.59 7.45 3.24
N GLY A 154 23.08 6.39 3.88
CA GLY A 154 22.77 6.11 5.28
C GLY A 154 23.45 7.07 6.28
N PRO A 155 23.08 7.06 7.58
CA PRO A 155 23.52 8.05 8.57
C PRO A 155 25.03 8.26 8.68
N LYS A 156 25.80 7.17 8.59
CA LYS A 156 27.28 7.22 8.59
C LYS A 156 27.85 7.96 7.38
N ARG A 157 27.22 7.82 6.20
CA ARG A 157 27.63 8.49 4.97
C ARG A 157 27.24 9.96 5.00
N ALA A 158 26.00 10.27 5.41
CA ALA A 158 25.55 11.65 5.62
C ALA A 158 26.45 12.40 6.62
N LYS A 159 26.88 11.73 7.70
CA LYS A 159 27.85 12.29 8.66
C LYS A 159 29.15 12.72 7.97
N ILE A 160 29.80 11.81 7.24
CA ILE A 160 31.07 12.10 6.54
C ILE A 160 30.90 13.22 5.50
N LEU A 161 29.78 13.21 4.76
CA LEU A 161 29.47 14.26 3.76
C LEU A 161 29.29 15.64 4.41
N TYR A 162 28.66 15.69 5.60
CA TYR A 162 28.49 16.91 6.37
C TYR A 162 29.80 17.42 6.99
N GLU A 163 30.59 16.54 7.60
CA GLU A 163 31.84 16.92 8.29
C GLU A 163 32.99 17.25 7.31
N GLU A 164 33.23 16.43 6.29
CA GLU A 164 34.39 16.58 5.39
C GLU A 164 34.15 17.57 4.24
N LEU A 165 32.92 17.64 3.71
CA LEU A 165 32.58 18.48 2.55
C LEU A 165 31.62 19.62 2.86
N GLY A 166 31.14 19.74 4.11
CA GLY A 166 30.20 20.79 4.51
C GLY A 166 28.84 20.70 3.81
N ILE A 167 28.43 19.51 3.35
CA ILE A 167 27.19 19.29 2.60
C ILE A 167 26.00 19.35 3.55
N LYS A 168 25.07 20.27 3.33
CA LYS A 168 23.92 20.54 4.23
C LYS A 168 22.56 20.28 3.60
N ASP A 169 22.52 20.09 2.29
CA ASP A 169 21.30 20.00 1.49
C ASP A 169 21.57 19.18 0.21
N ILE A 170 20.48 18.82 -0.48
CA ILE A 170 20.53 17.96 -1.68
C ILE A 170 21.29 18.66 -2.83
N ASP A 171 21.24 19.98 -2.92
CA ASP A 171 21.87 20.75 -3.99
C ASP A 171 23.40 20.79 -3.84
N SER A 172 23.90 21.00 -2.61
CA SER A 172 25.33 20.90 -2.28
C SER A 172 25.86 19.48 -2.40
N LEU A 173 25.04 18.46 -2.09
CA LEU A 173 25.37 17.05 -2.34
C LEU A 173 25.51 16.76 -3.83
N GLU A 174 24.55 17.17 -4.65
CA GLU A 174 24.56 16.96 -6.10
C GLU A 174 25.76 17.66 -6.75
N LYS A 175 26.05 18.89 -6.31
CA LYS A 175 27.22 19.66 -6.75
C LYS A 175 28.52 18.93 -6.40
N ALA A 176 28.67 18.46 -5.17
CA ALA A 176 29.85 17.71 -4.74
C ALA A 176 30.04 16.40 -5.53
N CYS A 177 28.96 15.72 -5.92
CA CYS A 177 29.04 14.57 -6.83
C CYS A 177 29.52 14.96 -8.23
N LYS A 178 28.94 16.02 -8.82
CA LYS A 178 29.30 16.50 -10.18
C LYS A 178 30.74 17.01 -10.26
N GLU A 179 31.28 17.46 -9.14
CA GLU A 179 32.68 17.91 -8.98
C GLU A 179 33.63 16.75 -8.59
N HIS A 180 33.15 15.51 -8.55
CA HIS A 180 33.91 14.30 -8.15
C HIS A 180 34.56 14.37 -6.75
N ARG A 181 34.02 15.23 -5.85
CA ARG A 181 34.54 15.44 -4.50
C ARG A 181 34.15 14.33 -3.53
N ILE A 182 33.15 13.51 -3.83
CA ILE A 182 32.69 12.43 -2.96
C ILE A 182 33.45 11.14 -3.24
N ALA A 183 33.76 10.84 -4.50
CA ALA A 183 34.46 9.61 -4.90
C ALA A 183 35.83 9.40 -4.22
N VAL A 184 36.47 10.48 -3.73
CA VAL A 184 37.77 10.45 -3.04
C VAL A 184 37.67 10.25 -1.52
N LEU A 185 36.47 10.30 -0.93
CA LEU A 185 36.29 10.16 0.52
C LEU A 185 36.38 8.70 0.99
N ALA A 186 36.90 8.50 2.20
CA ALA A 186 36.95 7.18 2.82
C ALA A 186 35.53 6.58 3.01
N GLY A 187 35.30 5.36 2.49
CA GLY A 187 33.98 4.71 2.48
C GLY A 187 33.09 5.06 1.27
N PHE A 188 33.61 5.88 0.36
CA PHE A 188 33.03 6.21 -0.94
C PHE A 188 33.96 5.73 -2.08
N GLY A 189 33.58 6.05 -3.32
CA GLY A 189 34.24 5.63 -4.55
C GLY A 189 33.36 5.98 -5.74
N PRO A 190 33.86 5.91 -6.99
CA PRO A 190 33.13 6.37 -8.18
C PRO A 190 31.71 5.78 -8.30
N LYS A 191 31.59 4.46 -8.13
CA LYS A 191 30.28 3.77 -8.13
C LYS A 191 29.35 4.17 -6.98
N SER A 192 29.87 4.65 -5.85
CA SER A 192 29.01 5.22 -4.79
C SER A 192 28.53 6.62 -5.15
N GLU A 193 29.37 7.44 -5.78
CA GLU A 193 29.01 8.79 -6.25
C GLU A 193 27.97 8.74 -7.38
N GLU A 194 28.14 7.85 -8.36
CA GLU A 194 27.15 7.56 -9.42
C GLU A 194 25.78 7.17 -8.83
N ASN A 195 25.78 6.27 -7.83
CA ASN A 195 24.56 5.84 -7.14
C ASN A 195 23.90 6.99 -6.36
N ILE A 196 24.68 7.90 -5.78
CA ILE A 196 24.16 9.08 -5.07
C ILE A 196 23.55 10.08 -6.07
N LEU A 197 24.20 10.36 -7.21
CA LEU A 197 23.62 11.18 -8.28
C LEU A 197 22.30 10.61 -8.82
N LEU A 198 22.28 9.30 -9.06
CA LEU A 198 21.08 8.59 -9.47
C LEU A 198 19.99 8.68 -8.40
N GLY A 199 20.36 8.52 -7.12
CA GLY A 199 19.47 8.69 -5.97
C GLY A 199 18.89 10.09 -5.83
N ILE A 200 19.68 11.14 -6.06
CA ILE A 200 19.22 12.55 -6.04
C ILE A 200 18.23 12.81 -7.17
N SER A 201 18.57 12.39 -8.40
CA SER A 201 17.70 12.52 -9.57
C SER A 201 16.37 11.80 -9.35
N GLN A 202 16.43 10.60 -8.78
CA GLN A 202 15.26 9.83 -8.37
C GLN A 202 14.44 10.56 -7.30
N PHE A 203 15.04 10.92 -6.17
CA PHE A 203 14.39 11.61 -5.06
C PHE A 203 13.65 12.88 -5.53
N ARG A 204 14.32 13.77 -6.28
CA ARG A 204 13.67 14.96 -6.84
C ARG A 204 12.56 14.63 -7.83
N SER A 205 12.72 13.59 -8.66
CA SER A 205 11.67 13.13 -9.58
C SER A 205 10.47 12.50 -8.87
N PHE A 206 10.65 12.02 -7.63
CA PHE A 206 9.66 11.32 -6.82
C PHE A 206 9.03 12.18 -5.72
N ALA A 207 9.56 13.38 -5.43
CA ALA A 207 9.09 14.25 -4.33
C ALA A 207 7.59 14.65 -4.41
N ALA A 208 6.99 14.61 -5.60
CA ALA A 208 5.56 14.86 -5.81
C ALA A 208 4.73 13.56 -5.99
N TYR A 209 5.28 12.40 -5.64
CA TYR A 209 4.67 11.09 -5.84
C TYR A 209 4.68 10.28 -4.54
N HIS A 210 3.63 9.50 -4.35
CA HIS A 210 3.39 8.69 -3.16
C HIS A 210 2.97 7.28 -3.58
N ARG A 211 3.28 6.27 -2.77
CA ARG A 211 2.87 4.89 -3.06
C ARG A 211 1.42 4.70 -2.66
N TYR A 212 0.67 3.89 -3.40
CA TYR A 212 -0.74 3.63 -3.12
C TYR A 212 -0.99 3.22 -1.65
N GLY A 213 -0.18 2.29 -1.13
CA GLY A 213 -0.34 1.76 0.23
C GLY A 213 -0.13 2.81 1.33
N ASP A 214 0.77 3.77 1.11
CA ASP A 214 1.05 4.85 2.06
C ASP A 214 -0.13 5.84 2.17
N LEU A 215 -0.98 5.90 1.14
CA LEU A 215 -2.13 6.80 1.06
C LEU A 215 -3.46 6.21 1.59
N ILE A 216 -3.54 4.90 1.86
CA ILE A 216 -4.82 4.25 2.21
C ILE A 216 -5.43 4.86 3.48
N ASN A 217 -4.64 4.98 4.55
CA ASN A 217 -5.12 5.46 5.85
C ASN A 217 -5.60 6.92 5.76
N ILE A 218 -4.82 7.80 5.12
CA ILE A 218 -5.16 9.23 4.97
C ILE A 218 -6.41 9.43 4.10
N VAL A 219 -6.61 8.61 3.06
CA VAL A 219 -7.85 8.62 2.27
C VAL A 219 -9.04 8.15 3.11
N GLU A 220 -8.91 7.10 3.91
CA GLU A 220 -9.99 6.62 4.79
C GLU A 220 -10.34 7.64 5.88
N GLU A 221 -9.33 8.24 6.53
CA GLU A 221 -9.50 9.28 7.55
C GLU A 221 -10.20 10.51 6.98
N LEU A 222 -9.78 10.99 5.80
CA LEU A 222 -10.42 12.13 5.13
C LEU A 222 -11.83 11.81 4.64
N LEU A 223 -12.08 10.61 4.10
CA LEU A 223 -13.44 10.18 3.75
C LEU A 223 -14.34 10.08 4.98
N ASP A 224 -13.86 9.60 6.12
CA ASP A 224 -14.63 9.51 7.36
C ASP A 224 -14.73 10.85 8.10
N TYR A 225 -13.85 11.82 7.81
CA TYR A 225 -13.99 13.21 8.21
C TYR A 225 -15.09 13.90 7.40
N LEU A 226 -14.99 13.91 6.06
CA LEU A 226 -15.96 14.58 5.17
C LEU A 226 -17.39 14.10 5.41
N LYS A 227 -17.62 12.79 5.59
CA LYS A 227 -18.94 12.21 5.91
C LYS A 227 -19.60 12.72 7.20
N LYS A 228 -18.88 13.44 8.08
CA LYS A 228 -19.45 14.05 9.30
C LYS A 228 -20.08 15.41 9.04
N ASN A 229 -19.82 16.04 7.89
CA ASN A 229 -20.48 17.29 7.52
C ASN A 229 -21.88 16.99 6.95
N PRO A 230 -22.98 17.44 7.60
CA PRO A 230 -24.35 17.14 7.16
C PRO A 230 -24.73 17.80 5.83
N SER A 231 -23.94 18.76 5.33
CA SER A 231 -24.14 19.36 4.02
C SER A 231 -23.76 18.42 2.86
N ILE A 232 -22.96 17.39 3.13
CA ILE A 232 -22.47 16.45 2.11
C ILE A 232 -23.47 15.30 1.96
N VAL A 233 -24.04 15.16 0.75
CA VAL A 233 -24.96 14.06 0.41
C VAL A 233 -24.19 12.84 -0.10
N HIS A 234 -23.25 13.04 -1.03
CA HIS A 234 -22.34 12.01 -1.53
C HIS A 234 -20.89 12.47 -1.44
N VAL A 235 -19.96 11.54 -1.16
CA VAL A 235 -18.50 11.79 -1.21
C VAL A 235 -17.74 10.53 -1.59
N HIS A 236 -16.88 10.64 -2.60
CA HIS A 236 -16.02 9.55 -3.09
C HIS A 236 -14.63 10.07 -3.43
N VAL A 237 -13.61 9.23 -3.19
CA VAL A 237 -12.29 9.40 -3.79
C VAL A 237 -12.36 9.11 -5.29
N ALA A 238 -11.66 9.90 -6.09
CA ALA A 238 -11.56 9.81 -7.54
C ALA A 238 -10.09 9.66 -7.95
N GLY A 239 -9.70 10.20 -9.11
CA GLY A 239 -8.32 10.29 -9.53
C GLY A 239 -7.61 8.96 -9.76
N SER A 240 -6.28 9.02 -9.76
CA SER A 240 -5.40 7.87 -9.91
C SER A 240 -5.55 6.84 -8.76
N PHE A 241 -5.85 7.32 -7.54
CA PHE A 241 -6.11 6.46 -6.38
C PHE A 241 -7.36 5.58 -6.56
N ARG A 242 -8.49 6.13 -7.07
CA ARG A 242 -9.69 5.31 -7.34
C ARG A 242 -9.45 4.25 -8.41
N ARG A 243 -8.52 4.49 -9.34
CA ARG A 243 -8.11 3.51 -10.36
C ARG A 243 -7.04 2.53 -9.89
N GLY A 244 -6.63 2.58 -8.61
CA GLY A 244 -5.62 1.68 -8.05
C GLY A 244 -4.24 1.81 -8.69
N LYS A 245 -3.83 3.01 -9.10
CA LYS A 245 -2.45 3.25 -9.54
C LYS A 245 -1.48 2.97 -8.40
N GLU A 246 -0.42 2.23 -8.71
CA GLU A 246 0.69 1.86 -7.84
C GLU A 246 1.41 3.08 -7.24
N ILE A 247 1.50 4.15 -8.03
CA ILE A 247 2.07 5.45 -7.68
C ILE A 247 1.01 6.53 -7.97
N VAL A 248 0.78 7.39 -6.99
CA VAL A 248 -0.25 8.44 -6.97
C VAL A 248 0.44 9.79 -6.74
N LYS A 249 0.05 10.81 -7.49
CA LYS A 249 0.62 12.16 -7.38
C LYS A 249 -0.17 13.04 -6.38
N ASP A 250 -1.49 12.92 -6.47
CA ASP A 250 -2.47 13.75 -5.80
C ASP A 250 -3.70 12.92 -5.41
N LEU A 251 -4.46 13.42 -4.44
CA LEU A 251 -5.72 12.84 -4.01
C LEU A 251 -6.89 13.70 -4.48
N ASP A 252 -7.72 13.17 -5.38
CA ASP A 252 -8.95 13.81 -5.84
C ASP A 252 -10.17 13.31 -5.03
N PHE A 253 -11.01 14.24 -4.57
CA PHE A 253 -12.30 13.93 -3.96
C PHE A 253 -13.44 14.68 -4.66
N ILE A 254 -14.52 13.95 -4.94
CA ILE A 254 -15.77 14.49 -5.49
C ILE A 254 -16.86 14.33 -4.43
N CYS A 255 -17.58 15.41 -4.16
CA CYS A 255 -18.73 15.39 -3.26
C CYS A 255 -19.91 16.21 -3.80
N THR A 256 -21.09 15.99 -3.22
CA THR A 256 -22.33 16.71 -3.56
C THR A 256 -22.86 17.45 -2.35
N SER A 257 -23.32 18.68 -2.56
CA SER A 257 -23.86 19.55 -1.51
C SER A 257 -24.69 20.68 -2.10
N GLY A 258 -25.79 21.04 -1.43
CA GLY A 258 -26.54 22.27 -1.72
C GLY A 258 -25.92 23.54 -1.13
N THR A 259 -24.86 23.40 -0.31
CA THR A 259 -24.10 24.50 0.32
C THR A 259 -22.58 24.28 0.12
N PRO A 260 -22.05 24.54 -1.10
CA PRO A 260 -20.64 24.24 -1.42
C PRO A 260 -19.62 24.91 -0.51
N GLN A 261 -19.80 26.20 -0.19
CA GLN A 261 -18.88 26.96 0.67
C GLN A 261 -18.73 26.31 2.06
N ALA A 262 -19.83 25.86 2.69
CA ALA A 262 -19.81 25.22 4.00
C ALA A 262 -19.06 23.87 4.00
N VAL A 263 -18.95 23.21 2.83
CA VAL A 263 -18.14 22.01 2.63
C VAL A 263 -16.67 22.36 2.47
N MET A 264 -16.36 23.42 1.71
CA MET A 264 -14.99 23.89 1.50
C MET A 264 -14.36 24.40 2.79
N ASP A 265 -15.08 25.24 3.55
CA ASP A 265 -14.68 25.71 4.87
C ASP A 265 -14.41 24.54 5.83
N TYR A 266 -15.17 23.45 5.73
CA TYR A 266 -14.97 22.26 6.55
C TYR A 266 -13.73 21.48 6.10
N PHE A 267 -13.56 21.26 4.80
CA PHE A 267 -12.42 20.55 4.22
C PHE A 267 -11.07 21.18 4.57
N VAL A 268 -10.93 22.51 4.45
CA VAL A 268 -9.67 23.19 4.76
C VAL A 268 -9.29 23.18 6.25
N ARG A 269 -10.22 22.78 7.14
CA ARG A 269 -10.01 22.57 8.59
C ARG A 269 -9.71 21.11 8.95
N PHE A 270 -9.48 20.24 7.97
CA PHE A 270 -9.10 18.85 8.22
C PHE A 270 -7.76 18.78 8.98
N PRO A 271 -7.63 18.01 10.08
CA PRO A 271 -6.48 18.16 11.01
C PRO A 271 -5.08 17.89 10.45
N GLN A 272 -4.94 17.19 9.32
CA GLN A 272 -3.66 16.93 8.65
C GLN A 272 -3.35 17.94 7.52
N VAL A 273 -4.15 19.00 7.35
CA VAL A 273 -3.83 20.10 6.41
C VAL A 273 -2.63 20.87 6.94
N SER A 274 -1.54 20.85 6.19
CA SER A 274 -0.32 21.61 6.47
C SER A 274 -0.36 23.01 5.85
N ARG A 275 -0.99 23.16 4.68
CA ARG A 275 -1.14 24.44 3.97
C ARG A 275 -2.36 24.45 3.07
N ILE A 276 -3.13 25.54 3.08
CA ILE A 276 -4.16 25.80 2.07
C ILE A 276 -3.47 26.36 0.83
N VAL A 277 -3.63 25.72 -0.33
CA VAL A 277 -3.05 26.17 -1.62
C VAL A 277 -4.05 27.04 -2.37
N ASN A 278 -5.33 26.63 -2.38
CA ASN A 278 -6.43 27.40 -2.91
C ASN A 278 -7.71 27.10 -2.11
N HIS A 279 -8.53 28.12 -1.89
CA HIS A 279 -9.83 28.01 -1.23
C HIS A 279 -10.89 28.78 -2.02
N GLY A 280 -11.78 28.05 -2.69
CA GLY A 280 -12.87 28.61 -3.49
C GLY A 280 -14.18 27.85 -3.25
N GLU A 281 -15.28 28.43 -3.71
CA GLU A 281 -16.65 28.00 -3.38
C GLU A 281 -16.96 26.53 -3.73
N THR A 282 -16.53 26.08 -4.92
CA THR A 282 -16.81 24.73 -5.44
C THR A 282 -15.55 23.88 -5.67
N LYS A 283 -14.35 24.47 -5.53
CA LYS A 283 -13.06 23.77 -5.54
C LYS A 283 -12.11 24.36 -4.51
N SER A 284 -11.48 23.49 -3.73
CA SER A 284 -10.32 23.83 -2.90
C SER A 284 -9.19 22.82 -3.08
N THR A 285 -7.96 23.29 -2.86
CA THR A 285 -6.74 22.49 -2.92
C THR A 285 -5.95 22.72 -1.64
N VAL A 286 -5.59 21.65 -0.95
CA VAL A 286 -4.76 21.68 0.26
C VAL A 286 -3.53 20.82 0.09
N LEU A 287 -2.47 21.19 0.80
CA LEU A 287 -1.34 20.34 1.08
C LEU A 287 -1.58 19.69 2.44
N LEU A 288 -1.46 18.37 2.51
CA LEU A 288 -1.51 17.63 3.77
C LEU A 288 -0.10 17.51 4.37
N GLU A 289 0.03 16.82 5.50
CA GLU A 289 1.33 16.34 6.00
C GLU A 289 2.08 15.54 4.90
N LYS A 290 3.42 15.52 4.97
CA LYS A 290 4.30 14.83 4.01
C LYS A 290 4.16 15.30 2.55
N GLY A 291 3.62 16.50 2.31
CA GLY A 291 3.56 17.12 0.98
C GLY A 291 2.47 16.57 0.06
N ILE A 292 1.53 15.76 0.56
CA ILE A 292 0.48 15.17 -0.27
C ILE A 292 -0.50 16.25 -0.72
N SER A 293 -0.60 16.48 -2.03
CA SER A 293 -1.58 17.40 -2.61
C SER A 293 -2.97 16.76 -2.64
N CYS A 294 -4.00 17.49 -2.18
CA CYS A 294 -5.36 17.00 -2.12
C CYS A 294 -6.36 18.04 -2.68
N ASP A 295 -7.11 17.64 -3.68
CA ASP A 295 -8.18 18.41 -4.32
C ASP A 295 -9.55 17.93 -3.83
N LEU A 296 -10.42 18.87 -3.43
CA LEU A 296 -11.85 18.61 -3.23
C LEU A 296 -12.66 19.42 -4.23
N ARG A 297 -13.67 18.79 -4.83
CA ARG A 297 -14.68 19.44 -5.67
C ARG A 297 -16.08 19.14 -5.15
N VAL A 298 -16.92 20.18 -5.10
CA VAL A 298 -18.36 20.07 -4.86
C VAL A 298 -19.07 20.27 -6.20
N VAL A 299 -20.03 19.39 -6.50
CA VAL A 299 -20.94 19.52 -7.65
C VAL A 299 -22.40 19.39 -7.19
N PRO A 300 -23.39 19.87 -7.98
CA PRO A 300 -24.79 19.52 -7.78
C PRO A 300 -25.00 18.00 -7.76
N ASP A 301 -26.00 17.53 -7.01
CA ASP A 301 -26.24 16.08 -6.86
C ASP A 301 -26.62 15.41 -8.19
N GLU A 302 -27.28 16.14 -9.08
CA GLU A 302 -27.59 15.70 -10.45
C GLU A 302 -26.36 15.55 -11.36
N ASP A 303 -25.25 16.21 -11.05
CA ASP A 303 -24.00 16.16 -11.84
C ASP A 303 -23.02 15.10 -11.35
N TYR A 304 -23.28 14.54 -10.17
CA TYR A 304 -22.42 13.61 -9.44
C TYR A 304 -21.83 12.47 -10.30
N ALA A 305 -22.67 11.83 -11.11
CA ALA A 305 -22.26 10.67 -11.91
C ALA A 305 -21.22 11.05 -12.98
N TYR A 306 -21.40 12.19 -13.66
CA TYR A 306 -20.50 12.65 -14.72
C TYR A 306 -19.21 13.23 -14.15
N ALA A 307 -19.31 13.99 -13.06
CA ALA A 307 -18.15 14.50 -12.32
C ALA A 307 -17.29 13.33 -11.79
N LEU A 308 -17.89 12.32 -11.15
CA LEU A 308 -17.16 11.15 -10.67
C LEU A 308 -16.48 10.39 -11.80
N LEU A 309 -17.17 10.18 -12.94
CA LEU A 309 -16.59 9.54 -14.11
C LEU A 309 -15.39 10.34 -14.63
N HIS A 310 -15.58 11.64 -14.90
CA HIS A 310 -14.54 12.53 -15.42
C HIS A 310 -13.32 12.56 -14.51
N PHE A 311 -13.49 12.89 -13.23
CA PHE A 311 -12.37 13.04 -12.29
C PHE A 311 -11.76 11.70 -11.85
N THR A 312 -12.42 10.57 -12.11
CA THR A 312 -11.75 9.25 -12.02
C THR A 312 -10.79 9.03 -13.18
N GLY A 313 -11.17 9.41 -14.39
CA GLY A 313 -10.39 9.19 -15.60
C GLY A 313 -10.17 7.70 -15.92
N SER A 314 -9.04 7.32 -16.55
CA SER A 314 -7.91 8.17 -16.94
C SER A 314 -8.25 9.25 -17.98
N LYS A 315 -7.29 10.11 -18.32
CA LYS A 315 -7.46 11.11 -19.39
C LYS A 315 -7.78 10.41 -20.72
N GLU A 316 -7.08 9.32 -20.99
CA GLU A 316 -7.18 8.49 -22.20
C GLU A 316 -8.56 7.84 -22.27
N HIS A 317 -9.01 7.22 -21.17
CA HIS A 317 -10.36 6.66 -21.06
C HIS A 317 -11.44 7.73 -21.31
N ASN A 318 -11.31 8.92 -20.71
CA ASN A 318 -12.23 10.03 -20.92
C ASN A 318 -12.23 10.55 -22.37
N VAL A 319 -11.09 10.52 -23.07
CA VAL A 319 -11.00 10.87 -24.50
C VAL A 319 -11.77 9.85 -25.34
N ALA A 320 -11.56 8.55 -25.11
CA ALA A 320 -12.27 7.48 -25.84
C ALA A 320 -13.79 7.57 -25.62
N LEU A 321 -14.25 7.77 -24.39
CA LEU A 321 -15.68 7.95 -24.09
C LEU A 321 -16.29 9.20 -24.76
N ARG A 322 -15.55 10.31 -24.80
CA ARG A 322 -16.00 11.53 -25.51
C ARG A 322 -16.07 11.32 -27.03
N GLN A 323 -15.07 10.67 -27.63
CA GLN A 323 -15.09 10.34 -29.05
C GLN A 323 -16.27 9.43 -29.40
N ARG A 324 -16.54 8.40 -28.57
CA ARG A 324 -17.72 7.53 -28.72
C ARG A 324 -19.04 8.28 -28.55
N ALA A 325 -19.12 9.24 -27.62
CA ALA A 325 -20.29 10.10 -27.47
C ALA A 325 -20.53 10.94 -28.74
N ILE A 326 -19.48 11.58 -29.27
CA ILE A 326 -19.55 12.41 -30.49
C ILE A 326 -20.02 11.57 -31.69
N ALA A 327 -19.48 10.36 -31.86
CA ALA A 327 -19.91 9.43 -32.90
C ALA A 327 -21.39 9.02 -32.82
N GLN A 328 -22.03 9.18 -31.64
CA GLN A 328 -23.45 8.92 -31.40
C GLN A 328 -24.32 10.20 -31.37
N GLY A 329 -23.81 11.35 -31.81
CA GLY A 329 -24.52 12.63 -31.74
C GLY A 329 -24.70 13.15 -30.31
N LYS A 330 -23.76 12.84 -29.42
CA LYS A 330 -23.77 13.21 -28.00
C LYS A 330 -22.50 13.96 -27.61
N LYS A 331 -22.58 14.71 -26.52
CA LYS A 331 -21.48 15.43 -25.88
C LYS A 331 -21.37 14.99 -24.43
N LEU A 332 -20.19 14.54 -24.02
CA LEU A 332 -19.91 14.13 -22.63
C LEU A 332 -18.92 15.11 -21.99
N SER A 333 -19.28 15.65 -20.83
CA SER A 333 -18.43 16.48 -19.97
C SER A 333 -18.60 16.06 -18.50
N GLU A 334 -17.87 16.72 -17.60
CA GLU A 334 -18.05 16.62 -16.15
C GLU A 334 -19.41 17.15 -15.65
N TRP A 335 -20.15 17.89 -16.48
CA TRP A 335 -21.46 18.50 -16.17
C TRP A 335 -22.65 17.76 -16.80
N GLY A 336 -22.41 16.69 -17.56
CA GLY A 336 -23.49 15.93 -18.19
C GLY A 336 -23.12 15.13 -19.42
N LEU A 337 -24.07 14.30 -19.83
CA LEU A 337 -24.15 13.72 -21.16
C LEU A 337 -25.32 14.39 -21.88
N PHE A 338 -25.09 15.01 -23.03
CA PHE A 338 -26.08 15.77 -23.78
C PHE A 338 -26.32 15.13 -25.15
N ARG A 339 -27.57 15.03 -25.59
CA ARG A 339 -27.90 14.78 -27.00
C ARG A 339 -27.83 16.11 -27.74
N VAL A 340 -27.09 16.15 -28.84
CA VAL A 340 -26.90 17.33 -29.68
C VAL A 340 -27.79 17.20 -30.90
N SER A 341 -28.75 18.11 -31.10
CA SER A 341 -29.46 18.18 -32.39
C SER A 341 -28.50 18.67 -33.47
N ARG A 342 -28.70 18.25 -34.73
CA ARG A 342 -28.11 19.01 -35.85
C ARG A 342 -28.71 20.42 -35.83
N ALA A 343 -27.93 21.41 -36.22
CA ALA A 343 -28.50 22.68 -36.66
C ALA A 343 -29.39 22.37 -37.86
N GLN A 344 -30.67 22.75 -37.79
CA GLN A 344 -31.52 22.81 -38.96
C GLN A 344 -31.39 24.21 -39.53
N GLU A 345 -31.17 24.30 -40.83
CA GLU A 345 -31.51 25.52 -41.57
C GLU A 345 -33.02 25.74 -41.37
N ARG A 346 -33.42 26.97 -41.04
CA ARG A 346 -34.82 27.35 -41.21
C ARG A 346 -35.12 27.31 -42.70
N GLU A 347 -36.22 26.68 -43.09
CA GLU A 347 -36.90 27.10 -44.32
C GLU A 347 -37.21 28.59 -44.14
N THR A 348 -36.67 29.42 -45.03
CA THR A 348 -36.99 30.84 -45.09
C THR A 348 -38.48 30.98 -45.36
N ALA A 349 -39.19 31.67 -44.47
CA ALA A 349 -40.58 32.04 -44.75
C ALA A 349 -40.58 32.96 -45.99
N GLU A 350 -41.56 32.78 -46.88
CA GLU A 350 -41.71 33.60 -48.09
C GLU A 350 -41.74 35.10 -47.72
N GLY A 351 -40.62 35.79 -47.92
CA GLY A 351 -40.46 37.21 -47.58
C GLY A 351 -39.17 37.60 -46.82
N GLU A 352 -38.40 36.66 -46.27
CA GLU A 352 -37.09 36.96 -45.66
C GLU A 352 -35.92 36.82 -46.68
N SER A 353 -35.00 37.80 -46.69
CA SER A 353 -33.91 37.91 -47.67
C SER A 353 -32.81 36.86 -47.49
N GLU A 354 -32.33 36.27 -48.60
CA GLU A 354 -31.33 35.18 -48.63
C GLU A 354 -29.94 35.54 -48.05
N ASP A 355 -29.62 36.82 -47.87
CA ASP A 355 -28.27 37.30 -47.55
C ASP A 355 -27.74 37.02 -46.13
N ASN A 356 -28.50 36.35 -45.24
CA ASN A 356 -28.01 36.02 -43.90
C ASN A 356 -28.67 34.77 -43.27
N PRO A 357 -28.20 33.55 -43.59
CA PRO A 357 -28.74 32.33 -42.99
C PRO A 357 -28.47 32.28 -41.47
N GLN A 358 -29.50 32.53 -40.67
CA GLN A 358 -29.45 32.37 -39.22
C GLN A 358 -29.33 30.88 -38.86
N LEU A 359 -28.09 30.41 -38.71
CA LEU A 359 -27.78 29.10 -38.14
C LEU A 359 -28.41 28.97 -36.75
N VAL A 360 -29.46 28.17 -36.64
CA VAL A 360 -30.07 27.83 -35.35
C VAL A 360 -29.03 27.07 -34.53
N GLN A 361 -28.65 27.61 -33.36
CA GLN A 361 -27.64 26.96 -32.53
C GLN A 361 -28.10 25.55 -32.12
N PRO A 362 -27.19 24.55 -32.10
CA PRO A 362 -27.52 23.18 -31.72
C PRO A 362 -28.24 23.10 -30.36
N PHE A 363 -29.40 22.45 -30.32
CA PHE A 363 -30.12 22.25 -29.08
C PHE A 363 -29.49 21.08 -28.31
N GLU A 364 -28.88 21.37 -27.16
CA GLU A 364 -28.33 20.37 -26.25
C GLU A 364 -29.38 19.97 -25.21
N SER A 365 -29.76 18.68 -25.19
CA SER A 365 -30.67 18.12 -24.17
C SER A 365 -29.93 17.16 -23.25
N LYS A 366 -29.90 17.46 -21.94
CA LYS A 366 -29.23 16.64 -20.92
C LYS A 366 -29.92 15.28 -20.77
N ILE A 367 -29.16 14.19 -20.89
CA ILE A 367 -29.62 12.82 -20.73
C ILE A 367 -29.41 12.43 -19.25
N PRO A 368 -30.47 12.25 -18.44
CA PRO A 368 -30.34 12.04 -17.01
C PRO A 368 -29.70 10.68 -16.68
N CYS A 369 -28.53 10.72 -16.04
CA CYS A 369 -27.79 9.56 -15.54
C CYS A 369 -27.58 9.71 -14.03
N ARG A 370 -28.04 8.75 -13.22
CA ARG A 370 -27.91 8.79 -11.75
C ARG A 370 -26.63 8.09 -11.26
N SER A 371 -25.98 7.34 -12.13
CA SER A 371 -24.78 6.58 -11.85
C SER A 371 -23.88 6.50 -13.08
N GLU A 372 -22.60 6.17 -12.86
CA GLU A 372 -21.67 5.86 -13.94
C GLU A 372 -22.20 4.76 -14.87
N LYS A 373 -22.94 3.77 -14.34
CA LYS A 373 -23.55 2.69 -15.14
C LYS A 373 -24.52 3.23 -16.19
N ASP A 374 -25.31 4.24 -15.83
CA ASP A 374 -26.28 4.85 -16.74
C ASP A 374 -25.57 5.61 -17.87
N ILE A 375 -24.41 6.22 -17.59
CA ILE A 375 -23.57 6.88 -18.60
C ILE A 375 -23.02 5.84 -19.58
N TYR A 376 -22.41 4.75 -19.09
CA TYR A 376 -21.92 3.66 -19.96
C TYR A 376 -23.06 3.04 -20.78
N ALA A 377 -24.21 2.74 -20.16
CA ALA A 377 -25.38 2.19 -20.85
C ALA A 377 -25.90 3.16 -21.93
N SER A 378 -25.96 4.45 -21.65
CA SER A 378 -26.35 5.48 -22.63
C SER A 378 -25.36 5.59 -23.79
N LEU A 379 -24.08 5.26 -23.59
CA LEU A 379 -23.07 5.14 -24.65
C LEU A 379 -23.03 3.74 -25.31
N GLY A 380 -23.94 2.83 -24.96
CA GLY A 380 -23.94 1.46 -25.46
C GLY A 380 -22.68 0.69 -25.06
N LEU A 381 -22.35 0.72 -23.77
CA LEU A 381 -21.22 0.04 -23.14
C LEU A 381 -21.68 -0.68 -21.86
N ALA A 382 -21.08 -1.84 -21.58
CA ALA A 382 -21.11 -2.43 -20.24
C ALA A 382 -20.40 -1.52 -19.22
N TYR A 383 -20.69 -1.70 -17.91
CA TYR A 383 -20.01 -0.92 -16.87
C TYR A 383 -18.52 -1.26 -16.78
N ILE A 384 -17.67 -0.24 -16.83
CA ILE A 384 -16.22 -0.38 -16.73
C ILE A 384 -15.76 -0.03 -15.29
N PRO A 385 -15.22 -1.01 -14.53
CA PRO A 385 -14.63 -0.75 -13.21
C PRO A 385 -13.49 0.28 -13.28
N PRO A 386 -13.37 1.21 -12.29
CA PRO A 386 -12.33 2.25 -12.27
C PRO A 386 -10.91 1.75 -12.51
N GLU A 387 -10.60 0.55 -12.04
CA GLU A 387 -9.29 -0.09 -12.15
C GLU A 387 -8.87 -0.27 -13.62
N LEU A 388 -9.82 -0.60 -14.51
CA LEU A 388 -9.57 -0.88 -15.92
C LEU A 388 -9.47 0.37 -16.81
N ARG A 389 -9.79 1.56 -16.29
CA ARG A 389 -9.93 2.81 -17.07
C ARG A 389 -8.57 3.44 -17.39
N GLU A 390 -7.81 2.77 -18.25
CA GLU A 390 -6.45 3.15 -18.67
C GLU A 390 -6.28 3.11 -20.21
N ASN A 391 -7.36 2.88 -20.97
CA ASN A 391 -7.39 2.74 -22.43
C ASN A 391 -6.48 1.61 -22.96
N MET A 392 -6.67 0.41 -22.40
CA MET A 392 -5.91 -0.83 -22.68
C MET A 392 -6.84 -2.00 -23.08
N GLY A 393 -7.87 -1.69 -23.87
CA GLY A 393 -8.85 -2.65 -24.41
C GLY A 393 -10.17 -2.73 -23.64
N GLU A 394 -10.40 -1.86 -22.64
CA GLU A 394 -11.62 -1.89 -21.81
C GLU A 394 -12.86 -1.33 -22.49
N ILE A 395 -12.69 -0.44 -23.48
CA ILE A 395 -13.82 0.09 -24.26
C ILE A 395 -14.37 -1.01 -25.15
N GLU A 396 -13.49 -1.68 -25.90
CA GLU A 396 -13.79 -2.76 -26.85
C GLU A 396 -14.40 -3.97 -26.14
N ALA A 397 -13.90 -4.32 -24.96
CA ALA A 397 -14.49 -5.36 -24.12
C ALA A 397 -15.88 -4.93 -23.60
N ALA A 398 -16.10 -3.67 -23.25
CA ALA A 398 -17.40 -3.17 -22.80
C ALA A 398 -18.43 -3.07 -23.92
N GLU A 399 -18.02 -2.80 -25.17
CA GLU A 399 -18.88 -2.84 -26.36
C GLU A 399 -19.42 -4.24 -26.62
N LYS A 400 -18.60 -5.27 -26.41
CA LYS A 400 -18.96 -6.69 -26.57
C LYS A 400 -19.61 -7.32 -25.33
N ASN A 401 -19.72 -6.57 -24.23
CA ASN A 401 -20.14 -7.06 -22.91
C ASN A 401 -19.23 -8.18 -22.35
N GLU A 402 -17.94 -8.12 -22.68
CA GLU A 402 -16.86 -9.06 -22.31
C GLU A 402 -16.04 -8.58 -21.09
N ILE A 403 -16.47 -7.53 -20.37
CA ILE A 403 -15.81 -7.09 -19.13
C ILE A 403 -15.92 -8.21 -18.07
N PRO A 404 -14.80 -8.79 -17.62
CA PRO A 404 -14.85 -9.95 -16.73
C PRO A 404 -15.23 -9.57 -15.30
N ARG A 405 -15.77 -10.52 -14.52
CA ARG A 405 -15.83 -10.38 -13.05
C ARG A 405 -14.41 -10.47 -12.49
N LEU A 406 -13.81 -9.30 -12.27
CA LEU A 406 -12.50 -9.17 -11.64
C LEU A 406 -12.51 -9.75 -10.21
N VAL A 407 -11.35 -10.24 -9.76
CA VAL A 407 -11.15 -10.80 -8.42
C VAL A 407 -11.53 -9.78 -7.32
N GLU A 408 -12.11 -10.26 -6.22
CA GLU A 408 -12.46 -9.45 -5.05
C GLU A 408 -11.65 -9.92 -3.83
N TRP A 409 -11.46 -9.08 -2.81
CA TRP A 409 -10.56 -9.44 -1.69
C TRP A 409 -11.20 -10.50 -0.78
N GLU A 410 -12.52 -10.63 -0.85
CA GLU A 410 -13.34 -11.69 -0.27
C GLU A 410 -13.14 -13.07 -0.94
N ASP A 411 -12.61 -13.11 -2.18
CA ASP A 411 -12.34 -14.38 -2.87
C ASP A 411 -11.06 -15.07 -2.33
N ILE A 412 -10.16 -14.33 -1.67
CA ILE A 412 -8.89 -14.81 -1.12
C ILE A 412 -9.14 -15.76 0.07
N ARG A 413 -8.66 -16.99 -0.05
CA ARG A 413 -8.76 -18.06 0.96
C ARG A 413 -7.47 -18.23 1.76
N GLY A 414 -6.33 -17.81 1.23
CA GLY A 414 -5.05 -17.85 1.94
C GLY A 414 -3.95 -17.15 1.15
N VAL A 415 -2.81 -16.95 1.81
CA VAL A 415 -1.63 -16.29 1.21
C VAL A 415 -0.37 -17.09 1.48
N PHE A 416 0.64 -16.91 0.63
CA PHE A 416 1.98 -17.48 0.80
C PHE A 416 2.95 -16.37 1.19
N HIS A 417 4.25 -16.63 1.06
CA HIS A 417 5.34 -15.65 1.15
C HIS A 417 5.20 -14.69 2.34
N CYS A 418 5.31 -15.29 3.53
CA CYS A 418 5.31 -14.62 4.81
C CYS A 418 6.56 -15.06 5.57
N HIS A 419 7.26 -14.09 6.17
CA HIS A 419 8.51 -14.27 6.90
C HIS A 419 8.23 -14.28 8.40
N THR A 420 9.07 -14.97 9.16
CA THR A 420 8.94 -15.10 10.61
C THR A 420 10.22 -14.64 11.30
N THR A 421 10.24 -14.69 12.64
CA THR A 421 11.46 -14.49 13.44
C THR A 421 12.57 -15.53 13.16
N GLU A 422 12.36 -16.50 12.26
CA GLU A 422 13.44 -17.37 11.80
C GLU A 422 14.35 -16.64 10.80
N SER A 423 13.86 -15.95 9.77
CA SER A 423 14.70 -14.99 9.02
C SER A 423 14.76 -13.64 9.74
N ASP A 424 14.08 -12.66 9.19
CA ASP A 424 14.09 -11.23 9.47
C ASP A 424 12.67 -10.67 9.72
N GLY A 425 11.67 -11.55 9.72
CA GLY A 425 10.34 -11.24 10.19
C GLY A 425 10.33 -10.86 11.67
N ARG A 426 9.39 -9.99 12.04
CA ARG A 426 9.18 -9.42 13.38
C ARG A 426 8.11 -10.15 14.18
N SER A 427 7.52 -11.20 13.62
CA SER A 427 6.45 -11.99 14.24
C SER A 427 6.81 -13.48 14.24
N SER A 428 6.53 -14.15 15.35
CA SER A 428 6.69 -15.60 15.46
C SER A 428 5.72 -16.35 14.54
N LEU A 429 6.07 -17.59 14.20
CA LEU A 429 5.21 -18.50 13.44
C LEU A 429 3.80 -18.62 14.05
N GLU A 430 3.73 -18.65 15.38
CA GLU A 430 2.48 -18.69 16.16
C GLU A 430 1.63 -17.41 15.99
N GLU A 431 2.25 -16.23 16.02
CA GLU A 431 1.56 -14.94 15.81
C GLU A 431 1.07 -14.79 14.38
N MET A 432 1.89 -15.17 13.40
CA MET A 432 1.53 -15.17 11.97
C MET A 432 0.33 -16.10 11.71
N ALA A 433 0.39 -17.35 12.20
CA ALA A 433 -0.70 -18.31 12.11
C ALA A 433 -1.99 -17.80 12.77
N LYS A 434 -1.86 -17.21 13.97
CA LYS A 434 -3.00 -16.64 14.70
C LYS A 434 -3.65 -15.49 13.93
N ALA A 435 -2.87 -14.55 13.40
CA ALA A 435 -3.40 -13.43 12.64
C ALA A 435 -4.11 -13.87 11.35
N ALA A 436 -3.55 -14.85 10.63
CA ALA A 436 -4.20 -15.43 9.45
C ALA A 436 -5.56 -16.07 9.78
N MET A 437 -5.64 -16.85 10.88
CA MET A 437 -6.91 -17.40 11.37
C MET A 437 -7.90 -16.32 11.81
N ASP A 438 -7.44 -15.30 12.55
CA ASP A 438 -8.27 -14.18 13.00
C ASP A 438 -8.78 -13.32 11.80
N MET A 439 -8.06 -13.32 10.67
CA MET A 439 -8.50 -12.73 9.39
C MET A 439 -9.47 -13.62 8.59
N GLY A 440 -9.67 -14.89 8.99
CA GLY A 440 -10.54 -15.85 8.32
C GLY A 440 -9.90 -16.58 7.13
N LEU A 441 -8.57 -16.58 7.01
CA LEU A 441 -7.86 -17.38 6.01
C LEU A 441 -7.88 -18.87 6.39
N GLU A 442 -7.97 -19.74 5.39
CA GLU A 442 -7.88 -21.21 5.51
C GLU A 442 -6.43 -21.72 5.51
N TYR A 443 -5.49 -20.93 4.99
CA TYR A 443 -4.07 -21.28 4.99
C TYR A 443 -3.15 -20.06 5.00
N LEU A 444 -1.92 -20.30 5.47
CA LEU A 444 -0.82 -19.36 5.44
C LEU A 444 0.47 -20.11 5.06
N GLY A 445 1.13 -19.66 4.00
CA GLY A 445 2.44 -20.15 3.59
C GLY A 445 3.57 -19.34 4.20
N ILE A 446 4.54 -20.03 4.77
CA ILE A 446 5.77 -19.48 5.32
C ILE A 446 6.89 -19.63 4.30
N ALA A 447 7.69 -18.59 4.11
CA ALA A 447 8.82 -18.59 3.17
C ALA A 447 9.96 -17.70 3.67
N ASP A 448 10.47 -17.96 4.87
CA ASP A 448 11.69 -17.32 5.36
C ASP A 448 12.85 -17.48 4.36
N HIS A 449 13.80 -16.56 4.37
CA HIS A 449 14.89 -16.52 3.39
C HIS A 449 15.89 -17.68 3.52
N SER A 450 16.50 -18.07 2.40
CA SER A 450 17.56 -19.07 2.34
C SER A 450 18.96 -18.53 2.74
N LYS A 451 19.90 -19.46 2.89
CA LYS A 451 21.25 -19.33 3.45
C LYS A 451 22.09 -18.15 2.93
N SER A 452 22.02 -17.83 1.64
CA SER A 452 22.80 -16.75 1.02
C SER A 452 22.31 -15.34 1.40
N SER A 453 21.09 -15.19 1.89
CA SER A 453 20.54 -13.92 2.40
C SER A 453 21.00 -13.64 3.84
N PHE A 454 22.31 -13.50 4.02
CA PHE A 454 22.96 -13.28 5.32
C PHE A 454 22.44 -12.05 6.08
N GLN A 455 22.11 -10.96 5.39
CA GLN A 455 21.58 -9.74 5.98
C GLN A 455 20.19 -9.96 6.61
N ALA A 456 19.45 -10.95 6.11
CA ALA A 456 18.13 -11.32 6.55
C ALA A 456 18.13 -12.54 7.50
N ASN A 457 19.29 -12.92 8.05
CA ASN A 457 19.43 -14.08 8.95
C ASN A 457 18.91 -15.39 8.32
N GLY A 458 19.16 -15.56 7.01
CA GLY A 458 18.73 -16.70 6.22
C GLY A 458 18.98 -18.06 6.87
N LEU A 459 18.06 -18.99 6.66
CA LEU A 459 18.08 -20.30 7.30
C LEU A 459 19.18 -21.18 6.70
N SER A 460 19.82 -22.01 7.52
CA SER A 460 20.59 -23.17 7.05
C SER A 460 19.64 -24.34 6.80
N GLU A 461 20.15 -25.38 6.14
CA GLU A 461 19.43 -26.61 5.84
C GLU A 461 18.79 -27.21 7.10
N GLU A 462 19.53 -27.27 8.22
CA GLU A 462 19.06 -27.78 9.51
C GLU A 462 17.93 -26.92 10.11
N ARG A 463 18.01 -25.59 9.94
CA ARG A 463 16.99 -24.65 10.42
C ARG A 463 15.69 -24.79 9.63
N VAL A 464 15.78 -25.03 8.32
CA VAL A 464 14.59 -25.33 7.49
C VAL A 464 13.90 -26.61 7.98
N TYR A 465 14.64 -27.70 8.19
CA TYR A 465 14.05 -28.93 8.73
C TYR A 465 13.41 -28.73 10.11
N ALA A 466 14.05 -27.97 11.00
CA ALA A 466 13.48 -27.63 12.31
C ALA A 466 12.16 -26.82 12.19
N GLN A 467 12.08 -25.86 11.26
CA GLN A 467 10.86 -25.10 11.01
C GLN A 467 9.75 -25.98 10.40
N VAL A 468 10.09 -26.87 9.47
CA VAL A 468 9.16 -27.86 8.88
C VAL A 468 8.54 -28.75 9.97
N GLU A 469 9.35 -29.27 10.90
CA GLU A 469 8.84 -30.05 12.04
C GLU A 469 7.98 -29.21 12.99
N LYS A 470 8.34 -27.95 13.24
CA LYS A 470 7.49 -27.02 14.02
C LYS A 470 6.12 -26.82 13.34
N ILE A 471 6.10 -26.61 12.03
CA ILE A 471 4.88 -26.47 11.21
C ILE A 471 4.03 -27.74 11.26
N LYS A 472 4.62 -28.93 11.12
CA LYS A 472 3.91 -30.22 11.25
C LYS A 472 3.24 -30.36 12.63
N ASN A 473 3.98 -30.07 13.70
CA ASN A 473 3.49 -30.15 15.08
C ASN A 473 2.38 -29.13 15.41
N MET A 474 2.41 -27.94 14.80
CA MET A 474 1.35 -26.95 14.94
C MET A 474 0.09 -27.35 14.15
N ASN A 475 0.26 -27.81 12.91
CA ASN A 475 -0.83 -28.27 12.05
C ASN A 475 -1.63 -29.44 12.66
N ALA A 476 -1.02 -30.30 13.47
CA ALA A 476 -1.72 -31.37 14.18
C ALA A 476 -2.81 -30.86 15.16
N ARG A 477 -2.82 -29.57 15.50
CA ARG A 477 -3.75 -28.94 16.45
C ARG A 477 -4.99 -28.32 15.78
N TRP A 478 -5.01 -28.21 14.46
CA TRP A 478 -6.05 -27.48 13.72
C TRP A 478 -6.68 -28.35 12.62
N LYS A 479 -8.00 -28.20 12.42
CA LYS A 479 -8.75 -28.96 11.40
C LYS A 479 -9.05 -28.18 10.12
N ASN A 480 -9.31 -26.87 10.25
CA ASN A 480 -9.79 -26.01 9.17
C ASN A 480 -8.79 -24.90 8.80
N PHE A 481 -7.55 -25.01 9.29
CA PHE A 481 -6.45 -24.09 8.98
C PHE A 481 -5.17 -24.88 8.74
N ARG A 482 -4.34 -24.42 7.81
CA ARG A 482 -3.07 -25.08 7.47
C ARG A 482 -1.93 -24.06 7.32
N LEU A 483 -0.87 -24.26 8.09
CA LEU A 483 0.45 -23.71 7.77
C LEU A 483 1.08 -24.54 6.65
N LEU A 484 1.58 -23.88 5.61
CA LEU A 484 2.32 -24.50 4.52
C LEU A 484 3.80 -24.17 4.69
N SER A 485 4.66 -25.20 4.74
CA SER A 485 6.10 -25.01 4.88
C SER A 485 6.74 -24.79 3.51
N GLY A 486 7.21 -23.58 3.25
CA GLY A 486 8.01 -23.25 2.08
C GLY A 486 9.28 -22.50 2.46
N ILE A 487 9.95 -21.96 1.44
CA ILE A 487 11.16 -21.16 1.56
C ILE A 487 11.15 -20.10 0.47
N GLU A 488 11.74 -18.93 0.74
CA GLU A 488 12.21 -18.06 -0.34
C GLU A 488 13.68 -18.39 -0.63
N CYS A 489 13.88 -19.10 -1.74
CA CYS A 489 15.19 -19.57 -2.18
C CYS A 489 15.85 -18.57 -3.13
N ASP A 490 17.05 -18.13 -2.76
CA ASP A 490 17.88 -17.26 -3.59
C ASP A 490 18.23 -17.92 -4.94
N ILE A 491 18.10 -17.13 -6.01
CA ILE A 491 18.61 -17.44 -7.35
C ILE A 491 20.04 -16.91 -7.46
N LEU A 492 21.02 -17.80 -7.43
CA LEU A 492 22.44 -17.47 -7.48
C LEU A 492 22.91 -17.14 -8.91
N LYS A 493 24.23 -17.09 -9.12
CA LYS A 493 24.80 -17.04 -10.47
C LYS A 493 24.39 -18.26 -11.28
N GLU A 494 24.31 -18.10 -12.60
CA GLU A 494 23.96 -19.16 -13.55
C GLU A 494 22.60 -19.83 -13.27
N GLY A 495 21.70 -19.19 -12.52
CA GLY A 495 20.35 -19.69 -12.23
C GLY A 495 20.30 -20.85 -11.24
N LYS A 496 21.41 -21.12 -10.53
CA LYS A 496 21.45 -22.16 -9.49
C LYS A 496 20.63 -21.70 -8.27
N LEU A 497 19.83 -22.60 -7.69
CA LEU A 497 19.15 -22.35 -6.43
C LEU A 497 20.10 -22.54 -5.22
N ASP A 498 19.85 -21.77 -4.17
CA ASP A 498 20.66 -21.74 -2.95
C ASP A 498 20.61 -23.05 -2.13
N PHE A 499 19.53 -23.84 -2.27
CA PHE A 499 19.38 -25.14 -1.64
C PHE A 499 19.34 -26.30 -2.65
N PRO A 500 19.76 -27.52 -2.24
CA PRO A 500 19.70 -28.69 -3.10
C PRO A 500 18.27 -29.22 -3.25
N ASP A 501 17.99 -29.83 -4.41
CA ASP A 501 16.72 -30.50 -4.75
C ASP A 501 16.23 -31.50 -3.68
N SER A 502 17.15 -32.15 -2.95
CA SER A 502 16.83 -33.06 -1.86
C SER A 502 16.10 -32.38 -0.69
N LEU A 503 16.40 -31.11 -0.40
CA LEU A 503 15.71 -30.30 0.59
C LEU A 503 14.44 -29.67 -0.02
N LEU A 504 14.55 -29.08 -1.20
CA LEU A 504 13.43 -28.41 -1.89
C LEU A 504 12.25 -29.36 -2.16
N LYS A 505 12.50 -30.67 -2.25
CA LYS A 505 11.49 -31.73 -2.38
C LYS A 505 10.59 -31.91 -1.15
N GLU A 506 11.10 -31.65 0.05
CA GLU A 506 10.40 -31.93 1.31
C GLU A 506 9.50 -30.76 1.76
N LEU A 507 9.52 -29.63 1.04
CA LEU A 507 8.68 -28.45 1.25
C LEU A 507 7.32 -28.58 0.53
N ASP A 508 6.30 -27.94 1.08
CA ASP A 508 4.97 -27.81 0.44
C ASP A 508 5.07 -26.92 -0.82
N TYR A 509 5.96 -25.92 -0.82
CA TYR A 509 6.25 -25.04 -1.96
C TYR A 509 7.62 -24.36 -1.86
N VAL A 510 8.08 -23.78 -2.97
CA VAL A 510 9.31 -22.96 -3.05
C VAL A 510 9.02 -21.67 -3.82
N VAL A 511 9.38 -20.53 -3.25
CA VAL A 511 9.49 -19.25 -3.96
C VAL A 511 10.94 -19.13 -4.44
N ALA A 512 11.17 -18.84 -5.72
CA ALA A 512 12.50 -18.52 -6.23
C ALA A 512 12.60 -17.03 -6.52
N SER A 513 13.60 -16.36 -5.96
CA SER A 513 13.74 -14.89 -6.02
C SER A 513 15.18 -14.47 -6.26
N LEU A 514 15.38 -13.38 -7.01
CA LEU A 514 16.70 -12.79 -7.24
C LEU A 514 16.86 -11.54 -6.36
N HIS A 515 17.59 -11.65 -5.25
CA HIS A 515 17.76 -10.54 -4.29
C HIS A 515 18.98 -9.65 -4.57
N ALA A 516 20.06 -10.23 -5.11
CA ALA A 516 21.36 -9.60 -5.23
C ALA A 516 22.12 -10.07 -6.47
N GLY A 517 23.20 -9.37 -6.82
CA GLY A 517 24.04 -9.73 -7.97
C GLY A 517 23.32 -9.59 -9.31
N PHE A 518 22.45 -8.58 -9.44
CA PHE A 518 21.83 -8.18 -10.70
C PHE A 518 22.90 -7.88 -11.75
N SER A 519 22.76 -8.48 -12.94
CA SER A 519 23.57 -8.12 -14.09
C SER A 519 23.09 -6.82 -14.72
N SER A 520 23.99 -6.11 -15.40
CA SER A 520 23.63 -5.06 -16.35
C SER A 520 23.17 -5.62 -17.71
N ASP A 521 23.39 -6.91 -17.96
CA ASP A 521 22.91 -7.65 -19.12
C ASP A 521 21.48 -8.17 -18.86
N GLU A 522 20.56 -7.87 -19.78
CA GLU A 522 19.18 -8.36 -19.74
C GLU A 522 19.11 -9.88 -19.90
N ASP A 523 19.94 -10.49 -20.76
CA ASP A 523 19.83 -11.92 -21.02
C ASP A 523 20.35 -12.74 -19.83
N ASP A 524 21.47 -12.36 -19.17
CA ASP A 524 21.93 -13.04 -17.93
C ASP A 524 20.83 -13.09 -16.86
N ASN A 525 20.23 -11.94 -16.52
CA ASN A 525 19.13 -11.91 -15.54
C ASN A 525 17.96 -12.79 -16.02
N THR A 526 17.58 -12.70 -17.29
CA THR A 526 16.47 -13.48 -17.87
C THR A 526 16.73 -14.99 -17.81
N GLN A 527 17.92 -15.46 -18.23
CA GLN A 527 18.27 -16.88 -18.19
C GLN A 527 18.33 -17.42 -16.76
N ARG A 528 18.79 -16.60 -15.80
CA ARG A 528 18.84 -16.97 -14.38
C ARG A 528 17.44 -17.19 -13.79
N LEU A 529 16.46 -16.35 -14.14
CA LEU A 529 15.06 -16.57 -13.75
C LEU A 529 14.44 -17.77 -14.48
N ILE A 530 14.69 -17.94 -15.78
CA ILE A 530 14.19 -19.08 -16.57
C ILE A 530 14.67 -20.40 -15.97
N LYS A 531 15.99 -20.56 -15.75
CA LYS A 531 16.60 -21.78 -15.23
C LYS A 531 16.16 -22.09 -13.79
N ALA A 532 15.85 -21.07 -12.99
CA ALA A 532 15.21 -21.27 -11.69
C ALA A 532 13.79 -21.85 -11.84
N MET A 533 12.96 -21.35 -12.76
CA MET A 533 11.61 -21.88 -13.00
C MET A 533 11.58 -23.25 -13.69
N GLU A 534 12.65 -23.65 -14.39
CA GLU A 534 12.82 -24.99 -14.95
C GLU A 534 13.12 -26.04 -13.85
N ASN A 535 13.56 -25.63 -12.66
CA ASN A 535 13.71 -26.54 -11.54
C ASN A 535 12.34 -27.09 -11.10
N PRO A 536 12.14 -28.42 -11.02
CA PRO A 536 10.83 -29.01 -10.78
C PRO A 536 10.26 -28.73 -9.38
N TYR A 537 11.06 -28.24 -8.44
CA TYR A 537 10.62 -27.90 -7.08
C TYR A 537 10.15 -26.44 -6.94
N VAL A 538 10.54 -25.55 -7.86
CA VAL A 538 10.13 -24.15 -7.83
C VAL A 538 8.62 -24.04 -8.09
N THR A 539 7.92 -23.44 -7.13
CA THR A 539 6.47 -23.33 -7.14
C THR A 539 6.01 -21.96 -7.60
N MET A 540 6.76 -20.91 -7.30
CA MET A 540 6.48 -19.57 -7.82
C MET A 540 7.75 -18.75 -7.97
N LEU A 541 7.76 -17.84 -8.93
CA LEU A 541 8.78 -16.83 -9.09
C LEU A 541 8.38 -15.60 -8.28
N GLY A 542 9.15 -15.25 -7.24
CA GLY A 542 8.93 -14.08 -6.38
C GLY A 542 9.37 -12.78 -7.05
N HIS A 543 8.71 -11.67 -6.70
CA HIS A 543 8.99 -10.27 -7.13
C HIS A 543 9.99 -10.11 -8.31
N PRO A 544 9.57 -10.51 -9.53
CA PRO A 544 10.46 -10.95 -10.60
C PRO A 544 11.25 -9.84 -11.30
N THR A 545 11.07 -8.57 -10.92
CA THR A 545 11.85 -7.45 -11.45
C THR A 545 12.76 -6.80 -10.40
N GLY A 546 12.65 -7.24 -9.14
CA GLY A 546 13.39 -6.68 -8.00
C GLY A 546 13.12 -5.19 -7.75
N ARG A 547 12.04 -4.62 -8.31
CA ARG A 547 11.74 -3.20 -8.21
C ARG A 547 11.33 -2.78 -6.80
N LEU A 548 11.61 -1.52 -6.47
CA LEU A 548 11.08 -0.83 -5.29
C LEU A 548 10.51 0.52 -5.73
N LEU A 549 9.19 0.69 -5.64
CA LEU A 549 8.47 1.90 -6.03
C LEU A 549 9.01 3.13 -5.28
N LEU A 550 9.41 4.14 -6.07
CA LEU A 550 10.04 5.39 -5.63
C LEU A 550 11.43 5.20 -4.99
N VAL A 551 12.09 4.05 -5.15
CA VAL A 551 13.41 3.74 -4.53
C VAL A 551 14.40 3.05 -5.49
N ARG A 552 13.95 2.05 -6.26
CA ARG A 552 14.78 1.24 -7.17
C ARG A 552 13.99 0.84 -8.41
N LYS A 553 14.47 1.22 -9.59
CA LYS A 553 13.92 0.72 -10.86
C LYS A 553 14.12 -0.80 -10.99
N PRO A 554 13.31 -1.50 -11.81
CA PRO A 554 13.62 -2.87 -12.26
C PRO A 554 15.07 -3.04 -12.68
N TYR A 555 15.66 -4.21 -12.43
CA TYR A 555 16.86 -4.62 -13.17
C TYR A 555 16.50 -4.96 -14.63
N PRO A 556 17.45 -4.92 -15.59
CA PRO A 556 17.19 -5.33 -16.97
C PRO A 556 16.73 -6.79 -17.02
N VAL A 557 15.50 -7.05 -17.46
CA VAL A 557 14.95 -8.40 -17.56
C VAL A 557 13.85 -8.47 -18.63
N ASN A 558 13.88 -9.52 -19.44
CA ASN A 558 12.91 -9.75 -20.50
C ASN A 558 11.68 -10.48 -19.95
N MET A 559 10.69 -9.71 -19.45
CA MET A 559 9.51 -10.31 -18.82
C MET A 559 8.65 -11.14 -19.77
N ASP A 560 8.65 -10.89 -21.08
CA ASP A 560 7.92 -11.74 -22.04
C ASP A 560 8.50 -13.16 -22.10
N LYS A 561 9.84 -13.30 -22.20
CA LYS A 561 10.53 -14.60 -22.11
C LYS A 561 10.25 -15.31 -20.76
N VAL A 562 10.22 -14.56 -19.65
CA VAL A 562 9.89 -15.10 -18.32
C VAL A 562 8.45 -15.61 -18.28
N ILE A 563 7.48 -14.84 -18.78
CA ILE A 563 6.06 -15.25 -18.84
C ILE A 563 5.90 -16.49 -19.74
N ASP A 564 6.61 -16.58 -20.87
CA ASP A 564 6.58 -17.77 -21.73
C ASP A 564 7.16 -19.00 -21.06
N CYS A 565 8.24 -18.86 -20.28
CA CYS A 565 8.77 -19.96 -19.48
C CYS A 565 7.80 -20.39 -18.38
N ALA A 566 7.14 -19.44 -17.69
CA ALA A 566 6.13 -19.74 -16.68
C ALA A 566 4.93 -20.50 -17.26
N ALA A 567 4.48 -20.13 -18.47
CA ALA A 567 3.42 -20.84 -19.19
C ALA A 567 3.83 -22.28 -19.56
N LYS A 568 5.06 -22.49 -20.04
CA LYS A 568 5.60 -23.82 -20.41
C LYS A 568 5.79 -24.74 -19.21
N THR A 569 6.44 -24.25 -18.16
CA THR A 569 6.74 -25.03 -16.93
C THR A 569 5.49 -25.22 -16.06
N GLY A 570 4.52 -24.31 -16.15
CA GLY A 570 3.46 -24.15 -15.16
C GLY A 570 3.96 -23.48 -13.87
N CYS A 571 5.11 -22.80 -13.90
CA CYS A 571 5.53 -21.92 -12.82
C CYS A 571 4.45 -20.86 -12.56
N TRP A 572 4.21 -20.50 -11.30
CA TRP A 572 3.29 -19.42 -10.98
C TRP A 572 4.11 -18.14 -10.85
N ILE A 573 3.54 -17.00 -11.22
CA ILE A 573 4.22 -15.71 -11.02
C ILE A 573 3.61 -15.02 -9.80
N GLU A 574 4.45 -14.44 -8.96
CA GLU A 574 4.01 -13.62 -7.84
C GLU A 574 3.51 -12.25 -8.30
N LEU A 575 2.37 -11.83 -7.76
CA LEU A 575 2.02 -10.43 -7.58
C LEU A 575 2.29 -10.07 -6.11
N ASN A 576 3.48 -9.57 -5.87
CA ASN A 576 3.97 -9.16 -4.57
C ASN A 576 3.24 -7.89 -4.15
N ALA A 577 2.37 -8.04 -3.17
CA ALA A 577 1.42 -7.04 -2.72
C ALA A 577 2.00 -6.04 -1.70
N GLN A 578 3.30 -6.15 -1.37
CA GLN A 578 3.98 -5.19 -0.51
C GLN A 578 3.90 -3.79 -1.14
N PRO A 579 3.45 -2.74 -0.41
CA PRO A 579 3.29 -1.37 -0.92
C PRO A 579 4.48 -0.76 -1.67
N MET A 580 5.70 -1.19 -1.37
CA MET A 580 6.94 -0.77 -2.01
C MET A 580 7.29 -1.60 -3.24
N ARG A 581 6.65 -2.73 -3.53
CA ARG A 581 6.98 -3.60 -4.68
C ARG A 581 5.90 -3.57 -5.76
N LEU A 582 4.71 -4.08 -5.45
CA LEU A 582 3.58 -4.27 -6.37
C LEU A 582 4.03 -4.94 -7.70
N ASP A 583 4.74 -6.06 -7.59
CA ASP A 583 5.54 -6.68 -8.66
C ASP A 583 5.23 -8.18 -8.79
N MET A 584 4.85 -8.76 -9.93
CA MET A 584 4.91 -8.27 -11.31
C MET A 584 3.94 -7.11 -11.63
N ASP A 585 4.37 -6.18 -12.49
CA ASP A 585 3.59 -5.02 -12.92
C ASP A 585 2.21 -5.37 -13.55
N TRP A 586 1.16 -4.64 -13.14
CA TRP A 586 -0.23 -4.86 -13.61
C TRP A 586 -0.40 -4.89 -15.13
N ARG A 587 0.45 -4.17 -15.88
CA ARG A 587 0.37 -4.10 -17.36
C ARG A 587 0.67 -5.43 -18.04
N LEU A 588 1.44 -6.31 -17.39
CA LEU A 588 1.85 -7.61 -17.93
C LEU A 588 0.82 -8.72 -17.68
N TRP A 589 -0.08 -8.53 -16.71
CA TRP A 589 -0.96 -9.60 -16.21
C TRP A 589 -2.04 -10.04 -17.19
N LYS A 590 -2.58 -9.15 -18.04
CA LYS A 590 -3.54 -9.53 -19.08
C LYS A 590 -2.91 -10.53 -20.05
N THR A 591 -1.72 -10.22 -20.57
CA THR A 591 -0.93 -11.11 -21.45
C THR A 591 -0.52 -12.42 -20.75
N ALA A 592 -0.06 -12.35 -19.50
CA ALA A 592 0.34 -13.54 -18.74
C ALA A 592 -0.84 -14.49 -18.48
N ARG A 593 -1.99 -13.95 -18.09
CA ARG A 593 -3.26 -14.67 -17.93
C ARG A 593 -3.70 -15.33 -19.23
N ASP A 594 -3.63 -14.61 -20.35
CA ASP A 594 -4.07 -15.11 -21.66
C ASP A 594 -3.13 -16.22 -22.19
N LYS A 595 -1.86 -16.23 -21.75
CA LYS A 595 -0.91 -17.36 -21.91
C LYS A 595 -1.12 -18.50 -20.89
N GLY A 596 -2.11 -18.41 -20.00
CA GLY A 596 -2.45 -19.43 -19.00
C GLY A 596 -1.63 -19.38 -17.70
N VAL A 597 -0.75 -18.38 -17.51
CA VAL A 597 0.04 -18.23 -16.29
C VAL A 597 -0.87 -17.88 -15.11
N LYS A 598 -0.64 -18.53 -13.97
CA LYS A 598 -1.38 -18.27 -12.73
C LYS A 598 -0.67 -17.25 -11.85
N CYS A 599 -1.47 -16.34 -11.29
CA CYS A 599 -1.05 -15.31 -10.35
C CYS A 599 -1.07 -15.86 -8.91
N VAL A 600 -0.09 -15.47 -8.11
CA VAL A 600 -0.09 -15.65 -6.65
C VAL A 600 0.04 -14.29 -5.98
N ILE A 601 -1.03 -13.79 -5.37
CA ILE A 601 -1.05 -12.53 -4.64
C ILE A 601 -0.49 -12.75 -3.24
N ASN A 602 0.73 -12.26 -3.00
CA ASN A 602 1.51 -12.57 -1.81
C ASN A 602 1.90 -11.29 -1.08
N PRO A 603 1.71 -11.17 0.25
CA PRO A 603 1.93 -9.92 0.98
C PRO A 603 3.39 -9.57 1.22
N ASP A 604 4.33 -10.52 1.10
CA ASP A 604 5.74 -10.34 1.51
C ASP A 604 5.83 -9.89 2.98
N ALA A 605 5.02 -10.54 3.82
CA ALA A 605 4.70 -10.05 5.16
C ALA A 605 5.82 -10.37 6.14
N HIS A 606 6.47 -9.34 6.67
CA HIS A 606 7.51 -9.43 7.69
C HIS A 606 6.95 -9.15 9.10
N HIS A 607 5.65 -8.93 9.23
CA HIS A 607 4.94 -8.77 10.49
C HIS A 607 3.46 -9.18 10.31
N PHE A 608 2.80 -9.68 11.36
CA PHE A 608 1.46 -10.26 11.23
C PHE A 608 0.37 -9.30 10.70
N LYS A 609 0.54 -7.99 10.88
CA LYS A 609 -0.34 -6.96 10.30
C LYS A 609 -0.20 -6.84 8.78
N GLU A 610 0.98 -7.13 8.25
CA GLU A 610 1.35 -6.98 6.85
C GLU A 610 0.75 -8.09 5.97
N ILE A 611 0.28 -9.19 6.56
CA ILE A 611 -0.54 -10.21 5.89
C ILE A 611 -1.69 -9.52 5.13
N ALA A 612 -2.31 -8.49 5.70
CA ALA A 612 -3.42 -7.76 5.08
C ALA A 612 -3.05 -6.98 3.79
N PHE A 613 -1.77 -6.86 3.43
CA PHE A 613 -1.33 -6.25 2.17
C PHE A 613 -1.84 -6.99 0.93
N PHE A 614 -2.26 -8.26 1.03
CA PHE A 614 -2.95 -8.95 -0.07
C PHE A 614 -4.13 -8.15 -0.64
N LYS A 615 -4.80 -7.32 0.17
CA LYS A 615 -5.91 -6.44 -0.27
C LYS A 615 -5.45 -5.37 -1.26
N ILE A 616 -4.20 -4.91 -1.13
CA ILE A 616 -3.56 -3.97 -2.05
C ILE A 616 -3.22 -4.72 -3.35
N GLY A 617 -2.63 -5.91 -3.22
CA GLY A 617 -2.36 -6.81 -4.35
C GLY A 617 -3.61 -7.15 -5.16
N VAL A 618 -4.76 -7.37 -4.51
CA VAL A 618 -6.05 -7.56 -5.19
C VAL A 618 -6.45 -6.35 -6.03
N ASN A 619 -6.21 -5.12 -5.58
CA ASN A 619 -6.47 -3.92 -6.38
C ASN A 619 -5.61 -3.90 -7.66
N ILE A 620 -4.32 -4.24 -7.52
CA ILE A 620 -3.38 -4.35 -8.64
C ILE A 620 -3.73 -5.53 -9.58
N ALA A 621 -4.21 -6.65 -9.04
CA ALA A 621 -4.70 -7.80 -9.80
C ALA A 621 -5.94 -7.45 -10.65
N ARG A 622 -6.90 -6.72 -10.06
CA ARG A 622 -8.07 -6.18 -10.76
C ARG A 622 -7.66 -5.25 -11.90
N LYS A 623 -6.67 -4.38 -11.65
CA LYS A 623 -6.06 -3.52 -12.67
C LYS A 623 -5.39 -4.31 -13.80
N GLY A 624 -4.78 -5.45 -13.47
CA GLY A 624 -4.23 -6.44 -14.39
C GLY A 624 -5.26 -7.37 -15.05
N TRP A 625 -6.56 -7.06 -14.99
CA TRP A 625 -7.67 -7.85 -15.57
C TRP A 625 -7.84 -9.27 -14.99
N LEU A 626 -7.29 -9.55 -13.81
CA LEU A 626 -7.34 -10.88 -13.20
C LEU A 626 -8.72 -11.17 -12.58
N ARG A 627 -9.18 -12.39 -12.82
CA ARG A 627 -10.41 -12.97 -12.27
C ARG A 627 -10.06 -13.92 -11.12
N LYS A 628 -11.09 -14.43 -10.45
CA LYS A 628 -10.93 -15.42 -9.38
C LYS A 628 -10.15 -16.66 -9.83
N GLU A 629 -10.50 -17.19 -11.00
CA GLU A 629 -9.90 -18.39 -11.60
C GLU A 629 -8.44 -18.20 -12.05
N ASP A 630 -7.94 -16.96 -12.12
CA ASP A 630 -6.57 -16.64 -12.52
C ASP A 630 -5.60 -16.60 -11.32
N VAL A 631 -6.14 -16.57 -10.10
CA VAL A 631 -5.39 -16.32 -8.85
C VAL A 631 -5.43 -17.54 -7.93
N ILE A 632 -4.27 -18.13 -7.64
CA ILE A 632 -4.13 -19.35 -6.81
C ILE A 632 -4.69 -19.15 -5.40
N ASN A 633 -4.53 -17.97 -4.83
CA ASN A 633 -5.01 -17.61 -3.49
C ASN A 633 -6.53 -17.73 -3.33
N CYS A 634 -7.29 -17.81 -4.42
CA CYS A 634 -8.74 -17.99 -4.41
C CYS A 634 -9.18 -19.45 -4.28
N LEU A 635 -8.25 -20.40 -4.38
CA LEU A 635 -8.53 -21.83 -4.21
C LEU A 635 -8.77 -22.16 -2.72
N PRO A 636 -9.85 -22.89 -2.38
CA PRO A 636 -10.02 -23.47 -1.04
C PRO A 636 -8.84 -24.38 -0.66
N LEU A 637 -8.62 -24.59 0.64
CA LEU A 637 -7.50 -25.34 1.21
C LEU A 637 -7.28 -26.72 0.55
N LYS A 638 -8.36 -27.46 0.28
CA LYS A 638 -8.25 -28.78 -0.38
C LYS A 638 -7.69 -28.66 -1.81
N GLU A 639 -8.14 -27.66 -2.56
CA GLU A 639 -7.75 -27.44 -3.96
C GLU A 639 -6.35 -26.84 -4.06
N VAL A 640 -5.96 -25.92 -3.16
CA VAL A 640 -4.59 -25.37 -3.16
C VAL A 640 -3.55 -26.44 -2.83
N ILE A 641 -3.84 -27.33 -1.87
CA ILE A 641 -2.99 -28.50 -1.57
C ILE A 641 -2.87 -29.42 -2.79
N GLN A 642 -3.96 -29.64 -3.54
CA GLN A 642 -3.92 -30.41 -4.77
C GLN A 642 -3.11 -29.70 -5.87
N ALA A 643 -3.22 -28.38 -6.03
CA ALA A 643 -2.46 -27.61 -7.00
C ALA A 643 -0.94 -27.67 -6.72
N LEU A 644 -0.56 -27.50 -5.45
CA LEU A 644 0.82 -27.70 -4.97
C LEU A 644 1.29 -29.14 -5.25
N GLN A 645 0.48 -30.15 -4.94
CA GLN A 645 0.82 -31.55 -5.21
C GLN A 645 0.88 -31.91 -6.70
N ILE A 646 0.09 -31.29 -7.58
CA ILE A 646 0.15 -31.56 -9.03
C ILE A 646 1.46 -31.02 -9.61
N LYS A 647 1.88 -29.84 -9.19
CA LYS A 647 3.23 -29.32 -9.46
C LYS A 647 4.29 -30.23 -8.84
N GLY A 648 4.01 -30.70 -7.63
CA GLY A 648 4.67 -31.81 -6.94
C GLY A 648 4.67 -33.18 -7.64
N ARG A 649 3.92 -33.39 -8.74
CA ARG A 649 3.65 -34.73 -9.32
C ARG A 649 3.65 -34.84 -10.84
N LYS A 650 3.79 -33.75 -11.61
CA LYS A 650 4.40 -33.84 -12.96
C LYS A 650 5.78 -34.57 -12.89
N LYS A 651 6.40 -34.55 -11.70
CA LYS A 651 7.61 -35.24 -11.21
C LYS A 651 7.67 -36.79 -11.29
N LYS A 652 6.93 -37.47 -12.19
CA LYS A 652 7.08 -38.93 -12.38
C LYS A 652 7.00 -39.45 -13.83
N GLY A 653 6.45 -38.69 -14.78
CA GLY A 653 6.19 -39.17 -16.15
C GLY A 653 7.11 -38.63 -17.25
N LEU A 654 8.25 -38.05 -16.89
CA LEU A 654 9.22 -37.46 -17.83
C LEU A 654 10.62 -38.12 -17.77
N ASN A 655 10.80 -39.11 -16.88
CA ASN A 655 12.00 -39.95 -16.75
C ASN A 655 11.60 -41.44 -16.73
N SER A 656 10.68 -41.83 -17.63
CA SER A 656 10.19 -43.20 -17.83
C SER A 656 10.07 -43.49 -19.31
#